data_AF-A0A973EY04-F1
#
_entry.id   AF-A0A973EY04-F1
#
_cell.length_a   1.000
_cell.length_b   1.000
_cell.length_c   1.000
_cell.angle_alpha   90.00
_cell.angle_beta   90.00
_cell.angle_gamma   90.00
#
_symmetry.space_group_name_H-M   'P 1'
#
loop_
_entity.id
_entity.type
_entity.pdbx_description
1 polymer ?
#
loop_
_entity_poly.entity_id
_entity_poly.type
_entity_poly.pdbx_seq_one_letter_code
_entity_poly.pdbx_strand_id
1 'polypeptide(L)'
;SDNKGIRRPSNLQSIRTSLQYPAEDLIKVIEAFRAPSISFLTPRYDVPLDDASIIDLSHESLINLWTRLKTWVEEEAESARIYLRLSEYAALYQQGKMGLLKQPELQLALDWREKQKPDLAWARRYNPAFERVIVYLRTSEKEFLEAEERKARLHRWKLKRTRIISSILAGFALVTALLLALAVMGKLSSDARRKDAERQKQEAAAEKALAEEYAALILKRSVEADSVAETARANEMRIKELLENSEKQRLAAEQKASEASRLSFITSRQFDSVINARMASDLDLKVALEQKNETLRLRMISLARGMALRSLQMDAQQDLQALLSYQAYLFNRKNNGLENDPDIYAGLYHTAKLTGNRYLRNFAGHTGAVRKIAFIPGRKEFFTTGEDGRVLKWNLERPDQSMQILYSDSEIIDVLAVSPDANWLACGGRDARIRMLPVNGNYSPYELKGHTGGIKSLIFSYDGKTLYSAALDGKVLKWDLAAKTYTDLSTNVTGITSIDLSASGDYIAGINSDGGALVWRPDRNSDRIRIESPGKMIKSLKFRPDIPVLAVGYDDGNIEMWDITTGKRISEIKAHSSGITDIKFNQRLSQMATASTDGTLKLWDTNDLSGLPVCFNDNSGLVVTIEFSPDGQLLISGTDGKSNNLMTRPAYADLLAADMCSSIKRNFTADEWIAYVGKDIEYEKTCSGLDYNIKIREVR
;
A
#
# COMPACT_ATOMS: atom_id res chain seq x y z
N SER A 1 65.15 3.92 -1.67
CA SER A 1 64.69 4.12 -3.05
C SER A 1 63.21 4.47 -3.00
N ASP A 2 62.89 5.72 -3.34
CA ASP A 2 61.53 6.26 -3.21
C ASP A 2 60.55 5.46 -4.07
N ASN A 3 59.75 4.58 -3.44
CA ASN A 3 58.63 3.84 -4.05
C ASN A 3 57.47 4.76 -4.49
N LYS A 4 57.72 6.06 -4.67
CA LYS A 4 56.76 7.08 -5.13
C LYS A 4 56.13 6.79 -6.49
N GLY A 5 56.70 5.86 -7.26
CA GLY A 5 56.10 5.36 -8.50
C GLY A 5 55.02 4.30 -8.30
N ILE A 6 55.03 3.56 -7.18
CA ILE A 6 54.17 2.38 -6.95
C ILE A 6 53.10 2.66 -5.90
N ARG A 7 53.44 3.42 -4.84
CA ARG A 7 52.50 3.87 -3.81
C ARG A 7 52.40 5.40 -3.89
N ARG A 8 51.17 5.92 -3.88
CA ARG A 8 50.89 7.36 -3.86
C ARG A 8 50.35 7.77 -2.50
N PRO A 9 51.17 7.72 -1.43
CA PRO A 9 50.70 8.08 -0.11
C PRO A 9 50.34 9.58 -0.08
N SER A 10 49.31 9.91 0.69
CA SER A 10 48.77 11.27 0.76
C SER A 10 49.17 11.94 2.06
N ASN A 11 49.46 13.23 2.02
CA ASN A 11 49.67 13.99 3.24
C ASN A 11 48.33 14.29 3.94
N LEU A 12 48.40 14.50 5.25
CA LEU A 12 47.23 14.78 6.08
C LEU A 12 46.46 16.01 5.58
N GLN A 13 47.17 17.05 5.12
CA GLN A 13 46.56 18.27 4.57
C GLN A 13 45.68 18.00 3.33
N SER A 14 46.12 17.13 2.42
CA SER A 14 45.38 16.80 1.21
C SER A 14 44.13 15.97 1.55
N ILE A 15 44.24 15.02 2.48
CA ILE A 15 43.12 14.22 2.99
C ILE A 15 42.08 15.14 3.65
N ARG A 16 42.53 16.08 4.49
CA ARG A 16 41.69 17.09 5.14
C ARG A 16 40.94 17.95 4.12
N THR A 17 41.63 18.40 3.08
CA THR A 17 41.06 19.26 2.03
C THR A 17 40.01 18.51 1.20
N SER A 18 40.25 17.23 0.89
CA SER A 18 39.29 16.39 0.18
C SER A 18 38.03 16.10 1.00
N LEU A 19 38.17 15.83 2.31
CA LEU A 19 37.05 15.43 3.15
C LEU A 19 36.29 16.62 3.78
N GLN A 20 36.86 17.83 3.80
CA GLN A 20 36.29 19.03 4.43
C GLN A 20 36.00 18.88 5.95
N TYR A 21 36.81 18.09 6.67
CA TYR A 21 36.67 17.89 8.12
C TYR A 21 37.70 18.69 8.95
N PRO A 22 37.41 18.97 10.23
CA PRO A 22 38.38 19.53 11.18
C PRO A 22 39.59 18.60 11.37
N ALA A 23 40.78 19.18 11.53
CA ALA A 23 42.02 18.42 11.68
C ALA A 23 42.01 17.51 12.91
N GLU A 24 41.44 17.98 14.02
CA GLU A 24 41.37 17.23 15.28
C GLU A 24 40.58 15.92 15.16
N ASP A 25 39.46 15.95 14.45
CA ASP A 25 38.61 14.77 14.29
C ASP A 25 39.22 13.78 13.30
N LEU A 26 39.88 14.27 12.26
CA LEU A 26 40.62 13.43 11.32
C LEU A 26 41.80 12.73 12.02
N ILE A 27 42.53 13.45 12.87
CA ILE A 27 43.64 12.90 13.66
C ILE A 27 43.12 11.82 14.63
N LYS A 28 42.02 12.06 15.35
CA LYS A 28 41.41 11.03 16.24
C LYS A 28 41.11 9.73 15.50
N VAL A 29 40.56 9.82 14.29
CA VAL A 29 40.24 8.65 13.47
C VAL A 29 41.53 7.95 13.03
N ILE A 30 42.52 8.70 12.53
CA ILE A 30 43.79 8.13 12.08
C ILE A 30 44.53 7.45 13.24
N GLU A 31 44.51 8.03 14.44
CA GLU A 31 45.13 7.43 15.62
C GLU A 31 44.50 6.10 16.02
N ALA A 32 43.18 5.95 15.86
CA ALA A 32 42.52 4.67 16.10
C ALA A 32 43.08 3.58 15.16
N PHE A 33 43.32 3.90 13.89
CA PHE A 33 43.90 2.95 12.93
C PHE A 33 45.42 2.74 13.10
N ARG A 34 46.11 3.66 13.77
CA ARG A 34 47.54 3.53 14.11
C ARG A 34 47.77 2.79 15.43
N ALA A 35 46.74 2.62 16.25
CA ALA A 35 46.83 1.97 17.55
C ALA A 35 47.56 0.61 17.46
N PRO A 36 48.38 0.23 18.46
CA PRO A 36 49.23 -0.97 18.38
C PRO A 36 48.48 -2.27 18.08
N SER A 37 47.22 -2.38 18.52
CA SER A 37 46.34 -3.53 18.27
C SER A 37 45.86 -3.65 16.82
N ILE A 38 45.98 -2.59 16.02
CA ILE A 38 45.49 -2.52 14.64
C ILE A 38 46.66 -2.30 13.66
N SER A 39 47.57 -1.35 13.97
CA SER A 39 48.80 -1.05 13.23
C SER A 39 48.61 -0.94 11.70
N PHE A 40 47.51 -0.32 11.28
CA PHE A 40 47.06 -0.30 9.88
C PHE A 40 47.75 0.78 9.04
N LEU A 41 48.01 1.94 9.66
CA LEU A 41 48.57 3.12 9.00
C LEU A 41 49.99 3.41 9.50
N THR A 42 50.76 4.06 8.64
CA THR A 42 52.06 4.65 8.91
C THR A 42 51.94 6.18 8.89
N PRO A 43 52.72 6.93 9.69
CA PRO A 43 53.84 6.49 10.55
C PRO A 43 53.38 5.74 11.82
N ARG A 44 54.31 5.07 12.52
CA ARG A 44 54.00 4.27 13.73
C ARG A 44 53.36 5.13 14.82
N TYR A 45 52.53 4.52 15.69
CA TYR A 45 51.71 5.20 16.71
C TYR A 45 52.47 6.18 17.61
N ASP A 46 53.76 5.92 17.86
CA ASP A 46 54.65 6.75 18.68
C ASP A 46 55.05 8.08 18.03
N VAL A 47 54.78 8.27 16.73
CA VAL A 47 55.09 9.50 16.01
C VAL A 47 53.87 10.44 16.02
N PRO A 48 53.97 11.68 16.51
CA PRO A 48 52.84 12.62 16.44
C PRO A 48 52.55 13.04 15.00
N LEU A 49 51.27 13.26 14.66
CA LEU A 49 50.85 13.71 13.33
C LEU A 49 50.83 15.23 13.22
N ASP A 50 51.32 15.72 12.10
CA ASP A 50 51.20 17.11 11.64
C ASP A 50 50.63 17.17 10.21
N ASP A 51 50.34 18.37 9.70
CA ASP A 51 49.77 18.56 8.36
C ASP A 51 50.70 18.04 7.23
N ALA A 52 52.01 17.92 7.50
CA ALA A 52 53.01 17.40 6.58
C ALA A 52 53.16 15.86 6.65
N SER A 53 52.54 15.22 7.65
CA SER A 53 52.64 13.79 7.88
C SER A 53 52.05 13.00 6.72
N ILE A 54 52.84 12.05 6.22
CA ILE A 54 52.47 11.19 5.10
C ILE A 54 51.76 9.95 5.65
N ILE A 55 50.47 9.82 5.33
CA ILE A 55 49.67 8.68 5.74
C ILE A 55 49.71 7.62 4.64
N ASP A 56 50.24 6.45 4.96
CA ASP A 56 50.30 5.29 4.06
C ASP A 56 49.90 3.99 4.79
N LEU A 57 49.53 2.96 4.05
CA LEU A 57 49.23 1.64 4.59
C LEU A 57 50.50 0.91 5.03
N SER A 58 50.46 0.27 6.20
CA SER A 58 51.57 -0.56 6.67
C SER A 58 51.80 -1.76 5.74
N HIS A 59 53.06 -2.19 5.60
CA HIS A 59 53.43 -3.27 4.68
C HIS A 59 52.72 -4.58 5.00
N GLU A 60 52.52 -4.88 6.28
CA GLU A 60 51.81 -6.06 6.78
C GLU A 60 50.30 -6.00 6.45
N SER A 61 49.67 -4.83 6.61
CA SER A 61 48.27 -4.61 6.26
C SER A 61 48.00 -4.77 4.77
N LEU A 62 48.94 -4.35 3.93
CA LEU A 62 48.85 -4.52 2.47
C LEU A 62 48.86 -5.99 2.06
N ILE A 63 49.62 -6.83 2.76
CA ILE A 63 49.66 -8.28 2.50
C ILE A 63 48.35 -8.92 2.97
N ASN A 64 47.90 -8.60 4.19
CA ASN A 64 46.69 -9.18 4.78
C ASN A 64 45.40 -8.80 4.04
N LEU A 65 45.33 -7.58 3.51
CA LEU A 65 44.18 -7.09 2.75
C LEU A 65 44.39 -7.13 1.24
N TRP A 66 45.44 -7.80 0.74
CA TRP A 66 45.83 -7.74 -0.67
C TRP A 66 44.66 -8.01 -1.63
N THR A 67 43.85 -9.03 -1.35
CA THR A 67 42.69 -9.37 -2.19
C THR A 67 41.67 -8.24 -2.25
N ARG A 68 41.33 -7.64 -1.10
CA ARG A 68 40.38 -6.52 -1.02
C ARG A 68 40.94 -5.26 -1.68
N LEU A 69 42.21 -4.96 -1.43
CA LEU A 69 42.89 -3.82 -2.03
C LEU A 69 43.01 -3.96 -3.54
N LYS A 70 43.27 -5.17 -4.04
CA LYS A 70 43.27 -5.48 -5.47
C LYS A 70 41.90 -5.18 -6.08
N THR A 71 40.82 -5.61 -5.45
CA THR A 71 39.45 -5.30 -5.89
C THR A 71 39.21 -3.78 -5.92
N TRP A 72 39.61 -3.05 -4.87
CA TRP A 72 39.46 -1.59 -4.86
C TRP A 72 40.27 -0.88 -5.94
N VAL A 73 41.48 -1.36 -6.23
CA VAL A 73 42.32 -0.84 -7.32
C VAL A 73 41.69 -1.13 -8.68
N GLU A 74 41.09 -2.32 -8.85
CA GLU A 74 40.33 -2.66 -10.06
C GLU A 74 39.10 -1.75 -10.22
N GLU A 75 38.32 -1.55 -9.15
CA GLU A 75 37.15 -0.65 -9.14
C GLU A 75 37.53 0.81 -9.43
N GLU A 76 38.63 1.32 -8.85
CA GLU A 76 39.15 2.67 -9.10
C GLU A 76 39.63 2.80 -10.55
N ALA A 77 40.30 1.79 -11.09
CA ALA A 77 40.77 1.80 -12.48
C ALA A 77 39.59 1.79 -13.48
N GLU A 78 38.54 1.03 -13.19
CA GLU A 78 37.30 1.05 -13.98
C GLU A 78 36.60 2.41 -13.89
N SER A 79 36.48 2.96 -12.68
CA SER A 79 35.89 4.28 -12.43
C SER A 79 36.63 5.38 -13.20
N ALA A 80 37.97 5.39 -13.14
CA ALA A 80 38.81 6.33 -13.88
C ALA A 80 38.64 6.17 -15.40
N ARG A 81 38.51 4.93 -15.90
CA ARG A 81 38.31 4.66 -17.34
C ARG A 81 36.96 5.20 -17.83
N ILE A 82 35.89 5.01 -17.05
CA ILE A 82 34.56 5.58 -17.35
C ILE A 82 34.65 7.11 -17.35
N TYR A 83 35.29 7.71 -16.34
CA TYR A 83 35.44 9.16 -16.25
C TYR A 83 36.22 9.76 -17.43
N LEU A 84 37.35 9.15 -17.81
CA LEU A 84 38.15 9.61 -18.96
C LEU A 84 37.33 9.57 -20.26
N ARG A 85 36.60 8.48 -20.49
CA ARG A 85 35.70 8.34 -21.65
C ARG A 85 34.60 9.41 -21.65
N LEU A 86 33.98 9.66 -20.50
CA LEU A 86 32.96 10.71 -20.37
C LEU A 86 33.54 12.11 -20.58
N SER A 87 34.79 12.36 -20.15
CA SER A 87 35.49 13.61 -20.40
C SER A 87 35.73 13.86 -21.89
N GLU A 88 36.13 12.81 -22.62
CA GLU A 88 36.27 12.85 -24.07
C GLU A 88 34.92 13.10 -24.76
N TYR A 89 33.86 12.39 -24.35
CA TYR A 89 32.51 12.57 -24.91
C TYR A 89 31.99 13.99 -24.67
N ALA A 90 32.18 14.52 -23.46
CA ALA A 90 31.77 15.86 -23.13
C ALA A 90 32.57 16.92 -23.91
N ALA A 91 33.86 16.66 -24.21
CA ALA A 91 34.67 17.52 -25.07
C ALA A 91 34.21 17.48 -26.54
N LEU A 92 33.91 16.29 -27.07
CA LEU A 92 33.40 16.13 -28.44
C LEU A 92 32.00 16.72 -28.62
N TYR A 93 31.14 16.63 -27.59
CA TYR A 93 29.82 17.25 -27.56
C TYR A 93 29.92 18.77 -27.62
N GLN A 94 30.84 19.39 -26.88
CA GLN A 94 31.09 20.84 -26.98
C GLN A 94 31.58 21.26 -28.38
N GLN A 95 32.30 20.38 -29.08
CA GLN A 95 32.73 20.61 -30.46
C GLN A 95 31.62 20.30 -31.49
N GLY A 96 30.43 19.87 -31.06
CA GLY A 96 29.33 19.47 -31.93
C GLY A 96 29.57 18.17 -32.71
N LYS A 97 30.63 17.42 -32.38
CA LYS A 97 31.02 16.17 -33.08
C LYS A 97 30.33 14.93 -32.54
N MET A 98 29.69 15.02 -31.37
CA MET A 98 29.01 13.91 -30.71
C MET A 98 27.67 14.37 -30.15
N GLY A 99 26.68 13.46 -30.12
CA GLY A 99 25.38 13.70 -29.48
C GLY A 99 25.39 13.43 -27.98
N LEU A 100 24.22 13.55 -27.35
CA LEU A 100 24.01 13.14 -25.96
C LEU A 100 24.04 11.61 -25.82
N LEU A 101 24.38 11.14 -24.62
CA LEU A 101 24.42 9.71 -24.30
C LEU A 101 23.02 9.07 -24.43
N LYS A 102 22.97 7.86 -24.99
CA LYS A 102 21.75 7.05 -25.11
C LYS A 102 21.92 5.72 -24.36
N GLN A 103 20.83 4.99 -24.21
CA GLN A 103 20.86 3.64 -23.63
C GLN A 103 21.66 2.67 -24.55
N PRO A 104 22.49 1.78 -23.99
CA PRO A 104 22.69 1.47 -22.56
C PRO A 104 23.78 2.32 -21.86
N GLU A 105 24.56 3.09 -22.62
CA GLU A 105 25.73 3.82 -22.10
C GLU A 105 25.37 4.90 -21.07
N LEU A 106 24.22 5.55 -21.25
CA LEU A 106 23.71 6.52 -20.28
C LEU A 106 23.46 5.87 -18.91
N GLN A 107 22.86 4.67 -18.88
CA GLN A 107 22.56 3.99 -17.62
C GLN A 107 23.84 3.53 -16.93
N LEU A 108 24.81 2.99 -17.67
CA LEU A 108 26.14 2.67 -17.13
C LEU A 108 26.80 3.89 -16.47
N ALA A 109 26.67 5.06 -17.10
CA ALA A 109 27.26 6.29 -16.59
C ALA A 109 26.50 6.87 -15.38
N LEU A 110 25.17 6.73 -15.33
CA LEU A 110 24.36 7.11 -14.17
C LEU A 110 24.62 6.18 -12.99
N ASP A 111 24.65 4.87 -13.21
CA ASP A 111 24.95 3.86 -12.19
C ASP A 111 26.36 4.08 -11.62
N TRP A 112 27.33 4.38 -12.48
CA TRP A 112 28.68 4.77 -12.05
C TRP A 112 28.66 6.04 -11.17
N ARG A 113 27.94 7.10 -11.58
CA ARG A 113 27.82 8.35 -10.83
C ARG A 113 27.21 8.12 -9.45
N GLU A 114 26.14 7.34 -9.35
CA GLU A 114 25.44 7.05 -8.10
C GLU A 114 26.26 6.14 -7.17
N LYS A 115 26.95 5.13 -7.74
CA LYS A 115 27.77 4.17 -6.96
C LYS A 115 29.06 4.81 -6.44
N GLN A 116 29.77 5.57 -7.28
CA GLN A 116 31.11 6.08 -6.96
C GLN A 116 31.12 7.52 -6.42
N LYS A 117 30.07 8.32 -6.68
CA LYS A 117 29.93 9.73 -6.24
C LYS A 117 31.24 10.54 -6.36
N PRO A 118 31.83 10.62 -7.57
CA PRO A 118 33.11 11.28 -7.76
C PRO A 118 33.02 12.77 -7.39
N ASP A 119 34.06 13.29 -6.76
CA ASP A 119 34.18 14.71 -6.43
C ASP A 119 35.22 15.41 -7.34
N LEU A 120 35.30 16.74 -7.21
CA LEU A 120 36.22 17.55 -8.01
C LEU A 120 37.68 17.22 -7.70
N ALA A 121 38.01 16.87 -6.46
CA ALA A 121 39.37 16.56 -6.02
C ALA A 121 39.86 15.24 -6.64
N TRP A 122 39.03 14.19 -6.61
CA TRP A 122 39.24 12.89 -7.23
C TRP A 122 39.43 13.04 -8.74
N ALA A 123 38.53 13.77 -9.40
CA ALA A 123 38.49 13.91 -10.85
C ALA A 123 39.72 14.63 -11.41
N ARG A 124 40.21 15.68 -10.71
CA ARG A 124 41.42 16.43 -11.07
C ARG A 124 42.67 15.56 -11.20
N ARG A 125 42.71 14.40 -10.53
CA ARG A 125 43.83 13.44 -10.63
C ARG A 125 43.93 12.79 -12.01
N TYR A 126 42.84 12.75 -12.77
CA TYR A 126 42.76 12.11 -14.10
C TYR A 126 42.52 13.13 -15.21
N ASN A 127 41.57 14.04 -15.03
CA ASN A 127 41.24 15.08 -16.01
C ASN A 127 40.57 16.27 -15.32
N PRO A 128 41.01 17.53 -15.55
CA PRO A 128 40.46 18.70 -14.89
C PRO A 128 39.03 19.07 -15.34
N ALA A 129 38.49 18.47 -16.40
CA ALA A 129 37.21 18.83 -17.00
C ALA A 129 35.95 18.25 -16.28
N PHE A 130 35.99 18.12 -14.96
CA PHE A 130 34.94 17.47 -14.18
C PHE A 130 33.58 18.15 -14.32
N GLU A 131 33.53 19.47 -14.22
CA GLU A 131 32.28 20.24 -14.33
C GLU A 131 31.60 20.03 -15.69
N ARG A 132 32.39 19.98 -16.75
CA ARG A 132 31.91 19.71 -18.10
C ARG A 132 31.30 18.32 -18.22
N VAL A 133 31.92 17.31 -17.61
CA VAL A 133 31.40 15.94 -17.58
C VAL A 133 30.06 15.87 -16.85
N ILE A 134 29.94 16.52 -15.70
CA ILE A 134 28.69 16.54 -14.92
C ILE A 134 27.57 17.25 -15.67
N VAL A 135 27.86 18.38 -16.33
CA VAL A 135 26.88 19.08 -17.17
C VAL A 135 26.44 18.21 -18.35
N TYR A 136 27.37 17.53 -19.02
CA TYR A 136 27.08 16.64 -20.13
C TYR A 136 26.19 15.46 -19.72
N LEU A 137 26.48 14.82 -18.58
CA LEU A 137 25.67 13.74 -18.02
C LEU A 137 24.26 14.22 -17.65
N ARG A 138 24.13 15.34 -16.93
CA ARG A 138 22.84 15.90 -16.53
C ARG A 138 21.99 16.27 -17.74
N THR A 139 22.62 16.82 -18.79
CA THR A 139 21.93 17.16 -20.03
C THR A 139 21.43 15.90 -20.76
N SER A 140 22.25 14.84 -20.78
CA SER A 140 21.88 13.55 -21.38
C SER A 140 20.73 12.87 -20.62
N GLU A 141 20.77 12.90 -19.29
CA GLU A 141 19.73 12.37 -18.39
C GLU A 141 18.39 13.07 -18.59
N LYS A 142 18.41 14.41 -18.60
CA LYS A 142 17.20 15.21 -18.83
C LYS A 142 16.56 14.90 -20.18
N GLU A 143 17.34 14.86 -21.26
CA GLU A 143 16.82 14.55 -22.59
C GLU A 143 16.23 13.13 -22.66
N PHE A 144 16.83 12.17 -21.96
CA PHE A 144 16.30 10.81 -21.87
C PHE A 144 14.93 10.78 -21.19
N LEU A 145 14.78 11.42 -20.02
CA LEU A 145 13.51 11.50 -19.28
C LEU A 145 12.43 12.17 -20.12
N GLU A 146 12.76 13.29 -20.77
CA GLU A 146 11.83 13.97 -21.68
C GLU A 146 11.45 13.10 -22.89
N ALA A 147 12.39 12.34 -23.45
CA ALA A 147 12.11 11.41 -24.54
C ALA A 147 11.19 10.25 -24.11
N GLU A 148 11.36 9.74 -22.89
CA GLU A 148 10.53 8.69 -22.32
C GLU A 148 9.10 9.20 -22.04
N GLU A 149 8.97 10.40 -21.48
CA GLU A 149 7.67 11.06 -21.34
C GLU A 149 6.97 11.27 -22.69
N ARG A 150 7.70 11.71 -23.73
CA ARG A 150 7.15 11.86 -25.09
C ARG A 150 6.63 10.53 -25.62
N LYS A 151 7.36 9.43 -25.44
CA LYS A 151 6.90 8.07 -25.80
C LYS A 151 5.65 7.67 -25.02
N ALA A 152 5.62 7.90 -23.70
CA ALA A 152 4.48 7.59 -22.85
C ALA A 152 3.23 8.43 -23.22
N ARG A 153 3.40 9.71 -23.56
CA ARG A 153 2.31 10.57 -24.07
C ARG A 153 1.78 10.05 -25.40
N LEU A 154 2.65 9.65 -26.33
CA LEU A 154 2.25 9.06 -27.61
C LEU A 154 1.50 7.73 -27.44
N HIS A 155 1.97 6.85 -26.54
CA HIS A 155 1.25 5.60 -26.21
C HIS A 155 -0.12 5.88 -25.59
N ARG A 156 -0.22 6.82 -24.64
CA ARG A 156 -1.50 7.24 -24.05
C ARG A 156 -2.43 7.86 -25.08
N TRP A 157 -1.91 8.67 -26.00
CA TRP A 157 -2.68 9.24 -27.10
C TRP A 157 -3.22 8.18 -28.05
N LYS A 158 -2.40 7.19 -28.44
CA LYS A 158 -2.83 6.04 -29.24
C LYS A 158 -3.94 5.24 -28.55
N LEU A 159 -3.81 4.97 -27.24
CA LEU A 159 -4.82 4.24 -26.45
C LEU A 159 -6.13 5.03 -26.28
N LYS A 160 -6.07 6.35 -26.08
CA LYS A 160 -7.26 7.20 -26.04
C LYS A 160 -7.97 7.20 -27.39
N ARG A 161 -7.22 7.31 -28.50
CA ARG A 161 -7.77 7.28 -29.85
C ARG A 161 -8.42 5.92 -30.16
N THR A 162 -7.80 4.80 -29.80
CA THR A 162 -8.40 3.47 -30.01
C THR A 162 -9.66 3.27 -29.17
N ARG A 163 -9.68 3.72 -27.90
CA ARG A 163 -10.89 3.69 -27.05
C ARG A 163 -12.04 4.53 -27.61
N ILE A 164 -11.76 5.73 -28.13
CA ILE A 164 -12.77 6.58 -28.76
C ILE A 164 -13.31 5.92 -30.02
N ILE A 165 -12.43 5.41 -30.90
CA ILE A 165 -12.85 4.70 -32.12
C ILE A 165 -13.69 3.46 -31.78
N SER A 166 -13.31 2.65 -30.78
CA SER A 166 -14.10 1.48 -30.37
C SER A 166 -15.46 1.86 -29.80
N SER A 167 -15.56 2.97 -29.05
CA SER A 167 -16.85 3.47 -28.53
C SER A 167 -17.79 3.95 -29.63
N ILE A 168 -17.26 4.61 -30.67
CA ILE A 168 -18.02 5.06 -31.84
C ILE A 168 -18.54 3.85 -32.64
N LEU A 169 -17.69 2.83 -32.87
CA LEU A 169 -18.09 1.60 -33.56
C LEU A 169 -19.19 0.83 -32.82
N ALA A 170 -19.10 0.74 -31.49
CA ALA A 170 -20.15 0.13 -30.66
C ALA A 170 -21.47 0.91 -30.74
N GLY A 171 -21.41 2.24 -30.75
CA GLY A 171 -22.59 3.10 -30.96
C GLY A 171 -23.24 2.88 -32.32
N PHE A 172 -22.44 2.80 -33.40
CA PHE A 172 -22.95 2.50 -34.74
C PHE A 172 -23.64 1.13 -34.81
N ALA A 173 -23.11 0.10 -34.17
CA ALA A 173 -23.71 -1.24 -34.14
C ALA A 173 -25.08 -1.26 -33.44
N LEU A 174 -25.25 -0.47 -32.37
CA LEU A 174 -26.54 -0.33 -31.69
C LEU A 174 -27.58 0.40 -32.55
N VAL A 175 -27.16 1.48 -33.24
CA VAL A 175 -28.04 2.22 -34.15
C VAL A 175 -28.46 1.36 -35.34
N THR A 176 -27.55 0.57 -35.93
CA THR A 176 -27.91 -0.33 -37.04
C THR A 176 -28.85 -1.44 -36.59
N ALA A 177 -28.65 -2.03 -35.40
CA ALA A 177 -29.57 -3.00 -34.83
C ALA A 177 -30.98 -2.41 -34.58
N LEU A 178 -31.05 -1.18 -34.07
CA LEU A 178 -32.31 -0.47 -33.86
C LEU A 178 -33.02 -0.17 -35.19
N LEU A 179 -32.29 0.29 -36.21
CA LEU A 179 -32.85 0.53 -37.55
C LEU A 179 -33.36 -0.76 -38.18
N LEU A 180 -32.67 -1.88 -38.00
CA LEU A 180 -33.11 -3.20 -38.47
C LEU A 180 -34.40 -3.64 -37.76
N ALA A 181 -34.49 -3.44 -36.44
CA ALA A 181 -35.69 -3.75 -35.68
C ALA A 181 -36.89 -2.89 -36.15
N LEU A 182 -36.69 -1.59 -36.36
CA LEU A 182 -37.71 -0.69 -36.91
C LEU A 182 -38.13 -1.07 -38.33
N ALA A 183 -37.18 -1.48 -39.18
CA ALA A 183 -37.49 -1.94 -40.54
C ALA A 183 -38.33 -3.22 -40.55
N VAL A 184 -38.04 -4.17 -39.65
CA VAL A 184 -38.83 -5.41 -39.50
C VAL A 184 -40.25 -5.10 -38.99
N MET A 185 -40.38 -4.24 -37.99
CA MET A 185 -41.71 -3.78 -37.51
C MET A 185 -42.49 -3.06 -38.61
N GLY A 186 -41.82 -2.19 -39.38
CA GLY A 186 -42.41 -1.52 -40.53
C GLY A 186 -42.92 -2.51 -41.59
N LYS A 187 -42.13 -3.54 -41.92
CA LYS A 187 -42.52 -4.58 -42.89
C LYS A 187 -43.77 -5.35 -42.45
N LEU A 188 -43.82 -5.77 -41.18
CA LEU A 188 -45.00 -6.44 -40.60
C LEU A 188 -46.27 -5.57 -40.72
N SER A 189 -46.16 -4.26 -40.47
CA SER A 189 -47.30 -3.33 -40.60
C SER A 189 -47.73 -3.10 -42.05
N SER A 190 -46.79 -3.10 -43.00
CA SER A 190 -47.07 -2.94 -44.43
C SER A 190 -47.78 -4.17 -45.02
N ASP A 191 -47.37 -5.37 -44.62
CA ASP A 191 -48.00 -6.62 -45.06
C ASP A 191 -49.45 -6.74 -44.54
N ALA A 192 -49.74 -6.20 -43.35
CA ALA A 192 -51.11 -6.08 -42.86
C ALA A 192 -51.95 -5.12 -43.72
N ARG A 193 -51.42 -3.92 -44.04
CA ARG A 193 -52.10 -2.94 -44.90
C ARG A 193 -52.35 -3.45 -46.32
N ARG A 194 -51.44 -4.26 -46.87
CA ARG A 194 -51.62 -4.89 -48.20
C ARG A 194 -52.83 -5.83 -48.22
N LYS A 195 -53.02 -6.64 -47.17
CA LYS A 195 -54.18 -7.54 -47.05
C LYS A 195 -55.50 -6.77 -46.93
N ASP A 196 -55.51 -5.65 -46.20
CA ASP A 196 -56.71 -4.81 -46.08
C ASP A 196 -57.04 -4.08 -47.38
N ALA A 197 -56.03 -3.58 -48.09
CA ALA A 197 -56.21 -2.94 -49.40
C ALA A 197 -56.71 -3.92 -50.48
N GLU A 198 -56.26 -5.17 -50.45
CA GLU A 198 -56.77 -6.22 -51.34
C GLU A 198 -58.24 -6.55 -51.06
N ARG A 199 -58.67 -6.59 -49.78
CA ARG A 199 -60.08 -6.74 -49.39
C ARG A 199 -60.95 -5.59 -49.88
N GLN A 200 -60.52 -4.35 -49.63
CA GLN A 200 -61.26 -3.15 -50.10
C GLN A 200 -61.34 -3.09 -51.62
N LYS A 201 -60.30 -3.53 -52.34
CA LYS A 201 -60.32 -3.57 -53.80
C LYS A 201 -61.31 -4.61 -54.34
N GLN A 202 -61.49 -5.74 -53.65
CA GLN A 202 -62.48 -6.75 -54.02
C GLN A 202 -63.92 -6.26 -53.75
N GLU A 203 -64.15 -5.55 -52.63
CA GLU A 203 -65.44 -4.94 -52.31
C GLU A 203 -65.81 -3.81 -53.29
N ALA A 204 -64.87 -2.90 -53.57
CA ALA A 204 -65.09 -1.79 -54.52
C ALA A 204 -65.28 -2.27 -55.97
N ALA A 205 -64.65 -3.39 -56.36
CA ALA A 205 -64.88 -4.00 -57.68
C ALA A 205 -66.29 -4.61 -57.79
N ALA A 206 -66.83 -5.17 -56.70
CA ALA A 206 -68.19 -5.72 -56.65
C ALA A 206 -69.26 -4.61 -56.69
N GLU A 207 -69.05 -3.49 -55.97
CA GLU A 207 -69.97 -2.34 -55.99
C GLU A 207 -69.95 -1.60 -57.34
N LYS A 208 -68.78 -1.49 -57.99
CA LYS A 208 -68.66 -0.84 -59.30
C LYS A 208 -69.37 -1.62 -60.41
N ALA A 209 -69.31 -2.96 -60.36
CA ALA A 209 -70.03 -3.81 -61.32
C ALA A 209 -71.55 -3.64 -61.24
N LEU A 210 -72.10 -3.47 -60.02
CA LEU A 210 -73.52 -3.16 -59.82
C LEU A 210 -73.85 -1.73 -60.29
N ALA A 211 -73.02 -0.74 -59.98
CA ALA A 211 -73.27 0.66 -60.35
C ALA A 211 -73.21 0.91 -61.87
N GLU A 212 -72.36 0.20 -62.61
CA GLU A 212 -72.28 0.28 -64.08
C GLU A 212 -73.52 -0.34 -64.76
N GLU A 213 -74.15 -1.35 -64.14
CA GLU A 213 -75.41 -1.94 -64.61
C GLU A 213 -76.60 -0.95 -64.45
N TYR A 214 -76.67 -0.22 -63.32
CA TYR A 214 -77.68 0.81 -63.09
C TYR A 214 -77.45 2.09 -63.92
N ALA A 215 -76.20 2.48 -64.16
CA ALA A 215 -75.86 3.67 -64.95
C ALA A 215 -76.20 3.51 -66.45
N ALA A 216 -76.10 2.29 -67.00
CA ALA A 216 -76.50 1.99 -68.38
C ALA A 216 -78.02 2.06 -68.60
N LEU A 217 -78.82 1.81 -67.56
CA LEU A 217 -80.30 1.89 -67.63
C LEU A 217 -80.81 3.35 -67.57
N ILE A 218 -80.08 4.23 -66.88
CA ILE A 218 -80.43 5.65 -66.70
C ILE A 218 -80.01 6.49 -67.91
N LEU A 219 -78.89 6.16 -68.58
CA LEU A 219 -78.46 6.86 -69.80
C LEU A 219 -79.39 6.61 -71.00
N LYS A 220 -80.23 5.56 -70.96
CA LYS A 220 -81.16 5.22 -72.04
C LYS A 220 -82.49 5.96 -71.97
N ARG A 221 -82.70 6.86 -70.98
CA ARG A 221 -84.03 7.45 -70.72
C ARG A 221 -84.10 8.95 -70.44
N SER A 222 -83.06 9.74 -70.69
CA SER A 222 -83.13 11.20 -70.56
C SER A 222 -82.84 11.91 -71.89
N VAL A 223 -83.70 11.65 -72.88
CA VAL A 223 -84.06 12.62 -73.91
C VAL A 223 -85.45 13.10 -73.53
N GLU A 224 -85.52 14.35 -73.07
CA GLU A 224 -86.68 15.26 -72.99
C GLU A 224 -86.75 16.04 -71.66
N ALA A 225 -87.14 17.31 -71.83
CA ALA A 225 -87.66 18.25 -70.84
C ALA A 225 -86.64 19.16 -70.12
N ASP A 226 -86.30 20.20 -70.86
CA ASP A 226 -85.95 21.54 -70.40
C ASP A 226 -86.87 22.13 -69.32
N SER A 227 -86.32 23.16 -68.67
CA SER A 227 -86.98 24.40 -68.22
C SER A 227 -87.45 24.53 -66.77
N VAL A 228 -86.51 24.51 -65.81
CA VAL A 228 -86.54 25.45 -64.65
C VAL A 228 -85.11 25.86 -64.26
N ALA A 229 -84.30 26.31 -65.23
CA ALA A 229 -82.86 26.56 -65.07
C ALA A 229 -82.46 28.04 -65.07
N GLU A 230 -83.34 28.97 -64.68
CA GLU A 230 -82.98 30.40 -64.59
C GLU A 230 -83.02 30.97 -63.17
N THR A 231 -83.94 30.55 -62.30
CA THR A 231 -83.98 31.02 -60.90
C THR A 231 -83.00 30.27 -59.99
N ALA A 232 -82.57 29.06 -60.38
CA ALA A 232 -81.47 28.36 -59.73
C ALA A 232 -80.13 29.06 -59.96
N ARG A 233 -79.87 29.56 -61.18
CA ARG A 233 -78.57 30.15 -61.57
C ARG A 233 -78.25 31.46 -60.82
N ALA A 234 -79.25 32.29 -60.51
CA ALA A 234 -79.03 33.57 -59.83
C ALA A 234 -78.69 33.39 -58.33
N ASN A 235 -79.39 32.49 -57.63
CA ASN A 235 -79.05 32.15 -56.24
C ASN A 235 -77.76 31.32 -56.17
N GLU A 236 -77.50 30.48 -57.17
CA GLU A 236 -76.24 29.73 -57.31
C GLU A 236 -75.03 30.67 -57.45
N MET A 237 -75.14 31.79 -58.18
CA MET A 237 -74.04 32.76 -58.29
C MET A 237 -73.74 33.50 -56.98
N ARG A 238 -74.75 33.95 -56.23
CA ARG A 238 -74.55 34.60 -54.92
C ARG A 238 -74.01 33.65 -53.86
N ILE A 239 -74.50 32.40 -53.86
CA ILE A 239 -73.98 31.36 -52.97
C ILE A 239 -72.54 31.03 -53.34
N LYS A 240 -72.20 30.94 -54.64
CA LYS A 240 -70.81 30.76 -55.11
C LYS A 240 -69.90 31.88 -54.66
N GLU A 241 -70.32 33.13 -54.76
CA GLU A 241 -69.49 34.28 -54.35
C GLU A 241 -69.27 34.33 -52.84
N LEU A 242 -70.30 34.03 -52.03
CA LEU A 242 -70.18 33.89 -50.58
C LEU A 242 -69.32 32.68 -50.19
N LEU A 243 -69.46 31.55 -50.87
CA LEU A 243 -68.64 30.36 -50.66
C LEU A 243 -67.19 30.67 -50.97
N GLU A 244 -66.90 31.31 -52.11
CA GLU A 244 -65.54 31.66 -52.53
C GLU A 244 -64.87 32.63 -51.55
N ASN A 245 -65.61 33.62 -51.04
CA ASN A 245 -65.10 34.51 -49.99
C ASN A 245 -64.89 33.80 -48.65
N SER A 246 -65.79 32.88 -48.27
CA SER A 246 -65.63 32.07 -47.05
C SER A 246 -64.48 31.07 -47.14
N GLU A 247 -64.24 30.50 -48.33
CA GLU A 247 -63.12 29.60 -48.61
C GLU A 247 -61.79 30.37 -48.57
N LYS A 248 -61.74 31.57 -49.16
CA LYS A 248 -60.58 32.47 -49.04
C LYS A 248 -60.28 32.81 -47.58
N GLN A 249 -61.30 33.11 -46.77
CA GLN A 249 -61.13 33.36 -45.33
C GLN A 249 -60.69 32.11 -44.56
N ARG A 250 -61.25 30.93 -44.87
CA ARG A 250 -60.86 29.66 -44.24
C ARG A 250 -59.41 29.30 -44.56
N LEU A 251 -59.00 29.42 -45.82
CA LEU A 251 -57.62 29.19 -46.26
C LEU A 251 -56.64 30.17 -45.59
N ALA A 252 -57.01 31.45 -45.48
CA ALA A 252 -56.20 32.44 -44.77
C ALA A 252 -56.11 32.15 -43.26
N ALA A 253 -57.20 31.66 -42.64
CA ALA A 253 -57.22 31.25 -41.23
C ALA A 253 -56.41 29.96 -41.00
N GLU A 254 -56.50 28.98 -41.89
CA GLU A 254 -55.71 27.74 -41.88
C GLU A 254 -54.21 28.03 -42.04
N GLN A 255 -53.83 28.94 -42.94
CA GLN A 255 -52.45 29.38 -43.10
C GLN A 255 -51.91 30.05 -41.83
N LYS A 256 -52.67 30.99 -41.24
CA LYS A 256 -52.29 31.63 -39.97
C LYS A 256 -52.21 30.63 -38.81
N ALA A 257 -53.13 29.67 -38.73
CA ALA A 257 -53.12 28.63 -37.70
C ALA A 257 -51.92 27.68 -37.85
N SER A 258 -51.56 27.33 -39.10
CA SER A 258 -50.38 26.52 -39.41
C SER A 258 -49.08 27.26 -39.04
N GLU A 259 -48.97 28.54 -39.39
CA GLU A 259 -47.83 29.39 -39.00
C GLU A 259 -47.72 29.55 -37.48
N ALA A 260 -48.83 29.82 -36.79
CA ALA A 260 -48.87 29.92 -35.33
C ALA A 260 -48.44 28.59 -34.66
N SER A 261 -48.90 27.45 -35.17
CA SER A 261 -48.51 26.12 -34.68
C SER A 261 -47.01 25.87 -34.89
N ARG A 262 -46.47 26.26 -36.05
CA ARG A 262 -45.04 26.14 -36.37
C ARG A 262 -44.19 27.03 -35.45
N LEU A 263 -44.64 28.24 -35.16
CA LEU A 263 -43.97 29.16 -34.24
C LEU A 263 -44.00 28.64 -32.79
N SER A 264 -45.14 28.09 -32.35
CA SER A 264 -45.30 27.46 -31.03
C SER A 264 -44.38 26.24 -30.85
N PHE A 265 -44.17 25.46 -31.91
CA PHE A 265 -43.26 24.31 -31.88
C PHE A 265 -41.79 24.75 -31.76
N ILE A 266 -41.38 25.77 -32.52
CA ILE A 266 -40.02 26.33 -32.46
C ILE A 266 -39.73 26.90 -31.08
N THR A 267 -40.66 27.69 -30.54
CA THR A 267 -40.53 28.30 -29.20
C THR A 267 -40.47 27.25 -28.10
N SER A 268 -41.27 26.18 -28.16
CA SER A 268 -41.19 25.07 -27.21
C SER A 268 -39.82 24.38 -27.25
N ARG A 269 -39.28 24.10 -28.43
CA ARG A 269 -37.92 23.54 -28.57
C ARG A 269 -36.83 24.45 -28.03
N GLN A 270 -36.95 25.77 -28.25
CA GLN A 270 -36.01 26.73 -27.68
C GLN A 270 -36.10 26.74 -26.15
N PHE A 271 -37.30 26.66 -25.60
CA PHE A 271 -37.53 26.59 -24.15
C PHE A 271 -36.92 25.31 -23.55
N ASP A 272 -37.16 24.16 -24.16
CA ASP A 272 -36.57 22.87 -23.74
C ASP A 272 -35.04 22.92 -23.81
N SER A 273 -34.48 23.53 -24.85
CA SER A 273 -33.03 23.72 -25.01
C SER A 273 -32.44 24.57 -23.86
N VAL A 274 -33.11 25.66 -23.50
CA VAL A 274 -32.68 26.52 -22.39
C VAL A 274 -32.78 25.80 -21.05
N ILE A 275 -33.85 25.03 -20.81
CA ILE A 275 -34.00 24.21 -19.60
C ILE A 275 -32.87 23.18 -19.51
N ASN A 276 -32.61 22.46 -20.60
CA ASN A 276 -31.55 21.45 -20.65
C ASN A 276 -30.16 22.08 -20.43
N ALA A 277 -29.91 23.25 -21.03
CA ALA A 277 -28.66 23.99 -20.82
C ALA A 277 -28.50 24.45 -19.35
N ARG A 278 -29.58 24.91 -18.71
CA ARG A 278 -29.57 25.26 -17.29
C ARG A 278 -29.33 24.06 -16.39
N MET A 279 -30.02 22.94 -16.64
CA MET A 279 -29.81 21.69 -15.88
C MET A 279 -28.37 21.18 -16.02
N ALA A 280 -27.79 21.27 -17.22
CA ALA A 280 -26.39 20.92 -17.44
C ALA A 280 -25.44 21.84 -16.64
N SER A 281 -25.68 23.16 -16.68
CA SER A 281 -24.89 24.12 -15.89
C SER A 281 -25.00 23.90 -14.38
N ASP A 282 -26.19 23.56 -13.87
CA ASP A 282 -26.40 23.27 -12.44
C ASP A 282 -25.69 21.98 -12.04
N LEU A 283 -25.65 20.97 -12.91
CA LEU A 283 -24.90 19.75 -12.70
C LEU A 283 -23.39 20.00 -12.72
N ASP A 284 -22.89 20.78 -13.69
CA ASP A 284 -21.49 21.17 -13.79
C ASP A 284 -21.04 21.94 -12.54
N LEU A 285 -21.89 22.84 -12.02
CA LEU A 285 -21.63 23.55 -10.77
C LEU A 285 -21.53 22.60 -9.58
N LYS A 286 -22.42 21.61 -9.46
CA LYS A 286 -22.36 20.60 -8.39
C LYS A 286 -21.07 19.80 -8.45
N VAL A 287 -20.70 19.33 -9.65
CA VAL A 287 -19.45 18.59 -9.85
C VAL A 287 -18.23 19.46 -9.50
N ALA A 288 -18.23 20.74 -9.90
CA ALA A 288 -17.16 21.67 -9.56
C ALA A 288 -17.06 21.93 -8.05
N LEU A 289 -18.20 22.03 -7.34
CA LEU A 289 -18.23 22.17 -5.89
C LEU A 289 -17.73 20.92 -5.17
N GLU A 290 -18.11 19.73 -5.62
CA GLU A 290 -17.62 18.46 -5.09
C GLU A 290 -16.10 18.32 -5.27
N GLN A 291 -15.60 18.63 -6.47
CA GLN A 291 -14.15 18.63 -6.75
C GLN A 291 -13.40 19.66 -5.90
N LYS A 292 -13.96 20.85 -5.70
CA LYS A 292 -13.40 21.87 -4.80
C LYS A 292 -13.33 21.35 -3.36
N ASN A 293 -14.40 20.75 -2.86
CA ASN A 293 -14.45 20.20 -1.51
C ASN A 293 -13.45 19.05 -1.32
N GLU A 294 -13.33 18.16 -2.30
CA GLU A 294 -12.34 17.07 -2.25
C GLU A 294 -10.91 17.61 -2.32
N THR A 295 -10.66 18.65 -3.12
CA THR A 295 -9.34 19.31 -3.17
C THR A 295 -8.98 19.94 -1.83
N LEU A 296 -9.93 20.60 -1.16
CA LEU A 296 -9.75 21.16 0.18
C LEU A 296 -9.48 20.06 1.21
N ARG A 297 -10.24 18.95 1.16
CA ARG A 297 -10.05 17.79 2.03
C ARG A 297 -8.65 17.19 1.88
N LEU A 298 -8.20 16.94 0.65
CA LEU A 298 -6.85 16.42 0.37
C LEU A 298 -5.76 17.38 0.83
N ARG A 299 -5.95 18.69 0.63
CA ARG A 299 -5.05 19.72 1.15
C ARG A 299 -4.91 19.64 2.68
N MET A 300 -6.02 19.46 3.40
CA MET A 300 -6.00 19.33 4.86
C MET A 300 -5.28 18.05 5.32
N ILE A 301 -5.46 16.93 4.62
CA ILE A 301 -4.72 15.69 4.91
C ILE A 301 -3.22 15.89 4.66
N SER A 302 -2.83 16.53 3.55
CA SER A 302 -1.42 16.83 3.28
C SER A 302 -0.81 17.78 4.33
N LEU A 303 -1.58 18.78 4.77
CA LEU A 303 -1.17 19.68 5.85
C LEU A 303 -0.95 18.90 7.15
N ALA A 304 -1.88 18.01 7.52
CA ALA A 304 -1.76 17.15 8.69
C ALA A 304 -0.48 16.32 8.65
N ARG A 305 -0.19 15.63 7.54
CA ARG A 305 1.07 14.88 7.37
C ARG A 305 2.31 15.77 7.53
N GLY A 306 2.28 16.95 6.91
CA GLY A 306 3.34 17.94 7.04
C GLY A 306 3.58 18.39 8.48
N MET A 307 2.50 18.60 9.26
CA MET A 307 2.59 18.94 10.68
C MET A 307 3.18 17.79 11.51
N ALA A 308 2.76 16.55 11.26
CA ALA A 308 3.31 15.38 11.95
C ALA A 308 4.80 15.19 11.66
N LEU A 309 5.23 15.32 10.39
CA LEU A 309 6.65 15.25 10.03
C LEU A 309 7.47 16.38 10.66
N ARG A 310 6.94 17.61 10.69
CA ARG A 310 7.60 18.73 11.39
C ARG A 310 7.74 18.44 12.88
N SER A 311 6.75 17.83 13.51
CA SER A 311 6.84 17.46 14.93
C SER A 311 8.04 16.55 15.20
N LEU A 312 8.37 15.64 14.27
CA LEU A 312 9.53 14.74 14.41
C LEU A 312 10.88 15.45 14.25
N GLN A 313 10.92 16.64 13.64
CA GLN A 313 12.15 17.42 13.42
C GLN A 313 12.44 18.40 14.56
N MET A 314 11.55 18.52 15.54
CA MET A 314 11.62 19.53 16.60
C MET A 314 12.02 18.90 17.93
N ASP A 315 13.33 18.89 18.23
CA ASP A 315 13.84 18.30 19.48
C ASP A 315 13.87 19.28 20.67
N ALA A 316 13.93 20.58 20.40
CA ALA A 316 14.12 21.61 21.44
C ALA A 316 12.83 22.06 22.14
N GLN A 317 11.64 21.82 21.54
CA GLN A 317 10.37 22.34 22.01
C GLN A 317 9.31 21.22 22.15
N GLN A 318 9.42 20.44 23.22
CA GLN A 318 8.55 19.28 23.49
C GLN A 318 7.05 19.64 23.49
N ASP A 319 6.67 20.77 24.08
CA ASP A 319 5.26 21.20 24.12
C ASP A 319 4.71 21.51 22.71
N LEU A 320 5.50 22.13 21.84
CA LEU A 320 5.11 22.43 20.45
C LEU A 320 5.07 21.17 19.59
N GLN A 321 6.03 20.26 19.79
CA GLN A 321 6.04 18.95 19.15
C GLN A 321 4.77 18.15 19.47
N ALA A 322 4.35 18.12 20.73
CA ALA A 322 3.11 17.46 21.13
C ALA A 322 1.86 18.11 20.52
N LEU A 323 1.83 19.44 20.47
CA LEU A 323 0.76 20.18 19.82
C LEU A 323 0.66 19.89 18.32
N LEU A 324 1.80 19.89 17.60
CA LEU A 324 1.84 19.61 16.17
C LEU A 324 1.39 18.18 15.85
N SER A 325 1.89 17.18 16.58
CA SER A 325 1.52 15.79 16.34
C SER A 325 0.05 15.52 16.63
N TYR A 326 -0.50 16.09 17.71
CA TYR A 326 -1.90 15.91 18.06
C TYR A 326 -2.85 16.70 17.15
N GLN A 327 -2.50 17.94 16.77
CA GLN A 327 -3.30 18.72 15.82
C GLN A 327 -3.29 18.07 14.42
N ALA A 328 -2.16 17.51 14.00
CA ALA A 328 -2.06 16.72 12.78
C ALA A 328 -3.07 15.56 12.78
N TYR A 329 -3.13 14.82 13.90
CA TYR A 329 -4.12 13.75 14.07
C TYR A 329 -5.56 14.24 13.98
N LEU A 330 -5.91 15.34 14.65
CA LEU A 330 -7.26 15.92 14.60
C LEU A 330 -7.65 16.32 13.18
N PHE A 331 -6.75 16.97 12.44
CA PHE A 331 -7.01 17.34 11.04
C PHE A 331 -7.14 16.12 10.12
N ASN A 332 -6.29 15.12 10.29
CA ASN A 332 -6.40 13.88 9.51
C ASN A 332 -7.76 13.20 9.75
N ARG A 333 -8.17 13.08 11.02
CA ARG A 333 -9.45 12.46 11.42
C ARG A 333 -10.66 13.27 10.93
N LYS A 334 -10.65 14.59 11.11
CA LYS A 334 -11.74 15.50 10.65
C LYS A 334 -11.96 15.44 9.14
N ASN A 335 -10.91 15.13 8.38
CA ASN A 335 -10.94 15.06 6.93
C ASN A 335 -11.00 13.62 6.39
N ASN A 336 -11.36 12.63 7.21
CA ASN A 336 -11.44 11.21 6.81
C ASN A 336 -10.16 10.71 6.12
N GLY A 337 -8.99 11.04 6.67
CA GLY A 337 -7.71 10.46 6.25
C GLY A 337 -7.57 9.01 6.74
N LEU A 338 -6.44 8.38 6.39
CA LEU A 338 -6.16 7.01 6.83
C LEU A 338 -6.06 6.96 8.37
N GLU A 339 -6.74 6.01 9.01
CA GLU A 339 -6.77 5.88 10.48
C GLU A 339 -5.36 5.72 11.06
N ASN A 340 -4.55 4.87 10.41
CA ASN A 340 -3.16 4.62 10.75
C ASN A 340 -2.21 5.16 9.69
N ASP A 341 -2.41 6.42 9.29
CA ASP A 341 -1.45 7.11 8.44
C ASP A 341 -0.04 7.05 9.06
N PRO A 342 1.00 6.54 8.36
CA PRO A 342 2.32 6.33 8.93
C PRO A 342 2.98 7.59 9.47
N ASP A 343 2.79 8.73 8.81
CA ASP A 343 3.41 10.00 9.21
C ASP A 343 2.76 10.53 10.50
N ILE A 344 1.42 10.52 10.53
CA ILE A 344 0.63 10.93 11.70
C ILE A 344 0.94 10.01 12.89
N TYR A 345 0.94 8.70 12.66
CA TYR A 345 1.23 7.72 13.69
C TYR A 345 2.65 7.92 14.24
N ALA A 346 3.66 8.12 13.39
CA ALA A 346 5.04 8.34 13.83
C ALA A 346 5.16 9.58 14.73
N GLY A 347 4.53 10.70 14.35
CA GLY A 347 4.52 11.93 15.16
C GLY A 347 3.88 11.72 16.54
N LEU A 348 2.72 11.07 16.58
CA LEU A 348 2.04 10.72 17.84
C LEU A 348 2.87 9.75 18.69
N TYR A 349 3.44 8.73 18.06
CA TYR A 349 4.23 7.69 18.72
C TYR A 349 5.49 8.28 19.37
N HIS A 350 6.20 9.16 18.66
CA HIS A 350 7.37 9.87 19.21
C HIS A 350 6.99 10.72 20.43
N THR A 351 5.92 11.50 20.33
CA THR A 351 5.41 12.33 21.42
C THR A 351 4.99 11.49 22.62
N ALA A 352 4.29 10.37 22.38
CA ALA A 352 3.85 9.45 23.42
C ALA A 352 5.01 8.79 24.17
N LYS A 353 6.14 8.54 23.51
CA LYS A 353 7.37 8.06 24.17
C LYS A 353 7.99 9.10 25.09
N LEU A 354 7.99 10.37 24.69
CA LEU A 354 8.58 11.46 25.49
C LEU A 354 7.73 11.83 26.70
N THR A 355 6.42 11.91 26.52
CA THR A 355 5.48 12.32 27.57
C THR A 355 5.04 11.18 28.48
N GLY A 356 5.27 9.94 28.04
CA GLY A 356 4.78 8.73 28.70
C GLY A 356 3.35 8.42 28.27
N ASN A 357 3.12 7.17 27.84
CA ASN A 357 1.80 6.69 27.47
C ASN A 357 1.56 5.33 28.13
N ARG A 358 0.37 5.12 28.71
CA ARG A 358 0.03 3.90 29.45
C ARG A 358 0.08 2.61 28.62
N TYR A 359 0.03 2.71 27.30
CA TYR A 359 0.06 1.59 26.36
C TYR A 359 1.48 1.29 25.84
N LEU A 360 2.43 2.21 26.04
CA LEU A 360 3.85 2.01 25.73
C LEU A 360 4.60 1.53 26.97
N ARG A 361 4.86 0.23 27.05
CA ARG A 361 5.53 -0.39 28.19
C ARG A 361 6.64 -1.29 27.71
N ASN A 362 7.77 -1.22 28.41
CA ASN A 362 8.87 -2.15 28.29
C ASN A 362 8.81 -3.13 29.45
N PHE A 363 8.99 -4.42 29.19
CA PHE A 363 9.02 -5.45 30.22
C PHE A 363 10.42 -6.08 30.25
N ALA A 364 10.94 -6.26 31.46
CA ALA A 364 12.22 -6.92 31.70
C ALA A 364 11.98 -8.12 32.63
N GLY A 365 12.37 -9.31 32.19
CA GLY A 365 12.18 -10.54 32.98
C GLY A 365 12.96 -11.74 32.47
N HIS A 366 13.05 -11.90 31.14
CA HIS A 366 13.93 -12.91 30.55
C HIS A 366 15.39 -12.46 30.57
N THR A 367 16.31 -13.37 30.86
CA THR A 367 17.76 -13.10 30.85
C THR A 367 18.42 -13.39 29.48
N GLY A 368 17.64 -13.90 28.53
CA GLY A 368 18.07 -14.19 27.15
C GLY A 368 16.99 -13.80 26.15
N ALA A 369 17.14 -14.26 24.90
CA ALA A 369 16.21 -13.92 23.83
C ALA A 369 14.80 -14.45 24.12
N VAL A 370 13.79 -13.62 23.85
CA VAL A 370 12.38 -14.02 23.93
C VAL A 370 12.03 -14.83 22.67
N ARG A 371 11.57 -16.06 22.85
CA ARG A 371 11.30 -17.01 21.77
C ARG A 371 9.86 -16.93 21.25
N LYS A 372 8.88 -16.99 22.14
CA LYS A 372 7.45 -16.87 21.80
C LYS A 372 6.65 -16.12 22.86
N ILE A 373 5.62 -15.43 22.38
CA ILE A 373 4.59 -14.74 23.16
C ILE A 373 3.25 -15.38 22.82
N ALA A 374 2.41 -15.61 23.83
CA ALA A 374 1.03 -16.07 23.60
C ALA A 374 0.09 -15.46 24.64
N PHE A 375 -1.00 -14.84 24.19
CA PHE A 375 -2.03 -14.30 25.08
C PHE A 375 -2.96 -15.37 25.61
N ILE A 376 -3.49 -15.13 26.81
CA ILE A 376 -4.61 -15.90 27.32
C ILE A 376 -5.90 -15.41 26.63
N PRO A 377 -6.66 -16.28 25.95
CA PRO A 377 -7.89 -15.89 25.28
C PRO A 377 -8.85 -15.13 26.21
N GLY A 378 -9.33 -13.97 25.75
CA GLY A 378 -10.28 -13.13 26.48
C GLY A 378 -9.71 -12.38 27.70
N ARG A 379 -8.41 -12.48 28.00
CA ARG A 379 -7.78 -11.79 29.13
C ARG A 379 -6.63 -10.89 28.65
N LYS A 380 -6.31 -9.87 29.44
CA LYS A 380 -5.13 -9.00 29.22
C LYS A 380 -3.85 -9.56 29.88
N GLU A 381 -3.80 -10.88 30.01
CA GLU A 381 -2.66 -11.63 30.51
C GLU A 381 -2.00 -12.39 29.36
N PHE A 382 -0.69 -12.54 29.41
CA PHE A 382 0.06 -13.27 28.38
C PHE A 382 1.23 -14.03 28.97
N PHE A 383 1.70 -15.01 28.22
CA PHE A 383 2.84 -15.83 28.54
C PHE A 383 3.98 -15.55 27.58
N THR A 384 5.20 -15.66 28.09
CA THR A 384 6.42 -15.56 27.29
C THR A 384 7.36 -16.72 27.59
N THR A 385 8.13 -17.09 26.58
CA THR A 385 9.19 -18.11 26.65
C THR A 385 10.50 -17.51 26.19
N GLY A 386 11.61 -18.03 26.71
CA GLY A 386 12.93 -17.51 26.37
C GLY A 386 14.04 -18.57 26.37
N GLU A 387 15.22 -18.13 25.94
CA GLU A 387 16.46 -18.92 25.98
C GLU A 387 16.93 -19.26 27.40
N ASP A 388 16.39 -18.57 28.40
CA ASP A 388 16.64 -18.84 29.81
C ASP A 388 15.85 -20.05 30.36
N GLY A 389 15.12 -20.75 29.49
CA GLY A 389 14.34 -21.95 29.84
C GLY A 389 13.12 -21.65 30.72
N ARG A 390 12.70 -20.39 30.79
CA ARG A 390 11.58 -19.95 31.63
C ARG A 390 10.31 -19.74 30.83
N VAL A 391 9.19 -20.00 31.49
CA VAL A 391 7.85 -19.57 31.07
C VAL A 391 7.38 -18.53 32.07
N LEU A 392 7.22 -17.29 31.61
CA LEU A 392 6.79 -16.17 32.45
C LEU A 392 5.34 -15.80 32.11
N LYS A 393 4.56 -15.47 33.14
CA LYS A 393 3.22 -14.91 33.03
C LYS A 393 3.27 -13.41 33.34
N TRP A 394 2.57 -12.63 32.53
CA TRP A 394 2.49 -11.18 32.61
C TRP A 394 1.03 -10.73 32.63
N ASN A 395 0.80 -9.54 33.17
CA ASN A 395 -0.51 -8.88 33.19
C ASN A 395 -0.37 -7.43 32.72
N LEU A 396 -1.11 -7.06 31.65
CA LEU A 396 -1.08 -5.71 31.07
C LEU A 396 -1.87 -4.67 31.86
N GLU A 397 -2.77 -5.08 32.74
CA GLU A 397 -3.57 -4.14 33.54
C GLU A 397 -2.78 -3.59 34.72
N ARG A 398 -1.81 -4.36 35.24
CA ARG A 398 -0.99 -3.93 36.36
C ARG A 398 0.09 -2.92 35.91
N PRO A 399 0.15 -1.73 36.53
CA PRO A 399 1.15 -0.73 36.19
C PRO A 399 2.57 -1.11 36.64
N ASP A 400 2.71 -2.02 37.60
CA ASP A 400 3.99 -2.50 38.14
C ASP A 400 4.71 -3.49 37.21
N GLN A 401 4.09 -3.88 36.10
CA GLN A 401 4.63 -4.87 35.14
C GLN A 401 5.03 -6.19 35.82
N SER A 402 4.35 -6.57 36.91
CA SER A 402 4.69 -7.76 37.69
C SER A 402 4.66 -9.02 36.82
N MET A 403 5.69 -9.86 36.97
CA MET A 403 5.77 -11.17 36.33
C MET A 403 5.62 -12.29 37.35
N GLN A 404 5.17 -13.45 36.89
CA GLN A 404 5.16 -14.70 37.64
C GLN A 404 5.90 -15.78 36.84
N ILE A 405 6.85 -16.47 37.46
CA ILE A 405 7.50 -17.64 36.85
C ILE A 405 6.52 -18.81 37.00
N LEU A 406 6.02 -19.33 35.89
CA LEU A 406 5.15 -20.51 35.87
C LEU A 406 5.94 -21.80 35.78
N TYR A 407 7.03 -21.77 35.02
CA TYR A 407 7.87 -22.93 34.77
C TYR A 407 9.29 -22.45 34.51
N SER A 408 10.26 -23.23 34.94
CA SER A 408 11.68 -22.99 34.68
C SER A 408 12.40 -24.32 34.55
N ASP A 409 13.19 -24.45 33.51
CA ASP A 409 14.02 -25.62 33.23
C ASP A 409 15.42 -25.17 32.79
N SER A 410 16.36 -26.10 32.66
CA SER A 410 17.68 -25.83 32.09
C SER A 410 17.68 -25.74 30.57
N GLU A 411 16.65 -26.31 29.92
CA GLU A 411 16.53 -26.37 28.46
C GLU A 411 15.80 -25.16 27.87
N ILE A 412 16.21 -24.76 26.67
CA ILE A 412 15.59 -23.64 25.94
C ILE A 412 14.17 -24.02 25.52
N ILE A 413 13.21 -23.15 25.81
CA ILE A 413 11.82 -23.29 25.38
C ILE A 413 11.61 -22.40 24.15
N ASP A 414 11.50 -23.04 22.98
CA ASP A 414 11.42 -22.37 21.68
C ASP A 414 9.97 -22.02 21.28
N VAL A 415 8.98 -22.78 21.77
CA VAL A 415 7.60 -22.68 21.33
C VAL A 415 6.60 -22.66 22.47
N LEU A 416 5.47 -21.98 22.22
CA LEU A 416 4.41 -21.73 23.19
C LEU A 416 3.06 -21.64 22.48
N ALA A 417 2.02 -22.24 23.06
CA ALA A 417 0.64 -22.09 22.62
C ALA A 417 -0.32 -22.16 23.82
N VAL A 418 -1.40 -21.39 23.78
CA VAL A 418 -2.48 -21.43 24.79
C VAL A 418 -3.72 -22.02 24.16
N SER A 419 -4.42 -22.89 24.88
CA SER A 419 -5.69 -23.44 24.42
C SER A 419 -6.78 -22.35 24.38
N PRO A 420 -7.73 -22.40 23.42
CA PRO A 420 -8.81 -21.40 23.30
C PRO A 420 -9.68 -21.27 24.54
N ASP A 421 -9.84 -22.35 25.32
CA ASP A 421 -10.58 -22.38 26.59
C ASP A 421 -9.77 -21.85 27.79
N ALA A 422 -8.51 -21.43 27.56
CA ALA A 422 -7.58 -20.94 28.57
C ALA A 422 -7.35 -21.91 29.74
N ASN A 423 -7.48 -23.22 29.52
CA ASN A 423 -7.20 -24.24 30.55
C ASN A 423 -5.76 -24.73 30.48
N TRP A 424 -5.17 -24.79 29.29
CA TRP A 424 -3.87 -25.41 29.04
C TRP A 424 -2.91 -24.46 28.33
N LEU A 425 -1.65 -24.54 28.74
CA LEU A 425 -0.50 -23.93 28.11
C LEU A 425 0.42 -25.06 27.64
N ALA A 426 0.63 -25.16 26.33
CA ALA A 426 1.59 -26.09 25.76
C ALA A 426 2.92 -25.37 25.51
N CYS A 427 4.03 -25.92 25.98
CA CYS A 427 5.36 -25.42 25.66
C CYS A 427 6.31 -26.55 25.27
N GLY A 428 7.31 -26.22 24.45
CA GLY A 428 8.26 -27.20 23.91
C GLY A 428 9.59 -26.58 23.57
N GLY A 429 10.63 -27.42 23.55
CA GLY A 429 12.01 -27.00 23.34
C GLY A 429 12.81 -28.00 22.52
N ARG A 430 14.12 -28.08 22.78
CA ARG A 430 15.04 -28.98 22.08
C ARG A 430 14.98 -30.43 22.54
N ASP A 431 14.35 -30.69 23.67
CA ASP A 431 14.27 -31.99 24.34
C ASP A 431 13.19 -32.93 23.79
N ALA A 432 12.54 -32.56 22.68
CA ALA A 432 11.47 -33.30 22.01
C ALA A 432 10.20 -33.54 22.87
N ARG A 433 10.10 -32.92 24.05
CA ARG A 433 8.94 -33.04 24.94
C ARG A 433 8.01 -31.85 24.77
N ILE A 434 6.72 -32.13 24.76
CA ILE A 434 5.68 -31.10 24.85
C ILE A 434 5.13 -31.14 26.27
N ARG A 435 5.31 -30.06 27.02
CA ARG A 435 4.83 -29.91 28.39
C ARG A 435 3.48 -29.21 28.35
N MET A 436 2.49 -29.81 29.01
CA MET A 436 1.14 -29.28 29.17
C MET A 436 1.02 -28.75 30.59
N LEU A 437 1.02 -27.43 30.72
CA LEU A 437 0.95 -26.72 31.99
C LEU A 437 -0.49 -26.20 32.19
N PRO A 438 -1.06 -26.38 33.38
CA PRO A 438 -2.37 -25.85 33.70
C PRO A 438 -2.31 -24.32 33.84
N VAL A 439 -3.18 -23.61 33.12
CA VAL A 439 -3.30 -22.14 33.26
C VAL A 439 -4.04 -21.77 34.56
N ASN A 440 -4.99 -22.63 34.96
CA ASN A 440 -5.74 -22.52 36.21
C ASN A 440 -5.41 -23.74 37.10
N GLY A 441 -5.30 -23.56 38.42
CA GLY A 441 -4.80 -24.57 39.37
C GLY A 441 -5.64 -25.85 39.57
N ASN A 442 -6.64 -26.11 38.72
CA ASN A 442 -7.54 -27.26 38.84
C ASN A 442 -6.99 -28.54 38.18
N TYR A 443 -5.89 -28.46 37.43
CA TYR A 443 -5.30 -29.60 36.73
C TYR A 443 -3.84 -29.80 37.11
N SER A 444 -3.35 -31.04 37.04
CA SER A 444 -1.93 -31.35 37.18
C SER A 444 -1.22 -31.24 35.83
N PRO A 445 0.02 -30.69 35.77
CA PRO A 445 0.80 -30.68 34.55
C PRO A 445 1.09 -32.11 34.07
N TYR A 446 1.22 -32.28 32.75
CA TYR A 446 1.61 -33.56 32.15
C TYR A 446 2.45 -33.36 30.89
N GLU A 447 3.07 -34.44 30.41
CA GLU A 447 3.93 -34.41 29.21
C GLU A 447 3.30 -35.23 28.08
N LEU A 448 3.43 -34.75 26.85
CA LEU A 448 3.15 -35.48 25.62
C LEU A 448 4.49 -35.90 24.98
N LYS A 449 4.63 -37.21 24.72
CA LYS A 449 5.86 -37.83 24.18
C LYS A 449 5.52 -38.56 22.89
N GLY A 450 6.26 -38.27 21.82
CA GLY A 450 6.04 -38.88 20.50
C GLY A 450 7.00 -38.37 19.43
N HIS A 451 7.48 -37.14 19.56
CA HIS A 451 8.56 -36.61 18.73
C HIS A 451 9.94 -37.11 19.18
N THR A 452 10.87 -37.18 18.24
CA THR A 452 12.28 -37.51 18.49
C THR A 452 13.22 -36.33 18.24
N GLY A 453 12.70 -35.22 17.72
CA GLY A 453 13.44 -33.98 17.49
C GLY A 453 12.84 -32.79 18.24
N GLY A 454 13.60 -31.69 18.34
CA GLY A 454 13.14 -30.47 19.00
C GLY A 454 11.87 -29.91 18.39
N ILE A 455 10.94 -29.44 19.23
CA ILE A 455 9.64 -28.93 18.81
C ILE A 455 9.79 -27.51 18.26
N LYS A 456 9.20 -27.25 17.10
CA LYS A 456 9.36 -25.99 16.36
C LYS A 456 8.05 -25.28 16.02
N SER A 457 6.91 -25.94 16.12
CA SER A 457 5.60 -25.29 16.16
C SER A 457 4.60 -26.07 17.02
N LEU A 458 3.71 -25.34 17.70
CA LEU A 458 2.61 -25.84 18.52
C LEU A 458 1.37 -24.99 18.27
N ILE A 459 0.25 -25.62 17.95
CA ILE A 459 -1.01 -24.92 17.64
C ILE A 459 -2.20 -25.73 18.13
N PHE A 460 -3.07 -25.11 18.93
CA PHE A 460 -4.35 -25.72 19.29
C PHE A 460 -5.37 -25.56 18.16
N SER A 461 -6.25 -26.55 18.02
CA SER A 461 -7.49 -26.38 17.26
C SER A 461 -8.38 -25.33 17.93
N TYR A 462 -9.21 -24.65 17.15
CA TYR A 462 -10.14 -23.62 17.65
C TYR A 462 -11.17 -24.17 18.65
N ASP A 463 -11.50 -25.47 18.59
CA ASP A 463 -12.36 -26.16 19.56
C ASP A 463 -11.64 -26.54 20.87
N GLY A 464 -10.32 -26.35 20.94
CA GLY A 464 -9.48 -26.66 22.09
C GLY A 464 -9.27 -28.14 22.41
N LYS A 465 -9.81 -29.05 21.61
CA LYS A 465 -9.72 -30.51 21.88
C LYS A 465 -8.43 -31.14 21.38
N THR A 466 -7.82 -30.52 20.38
CA THR A 466 -6.68 -31.06 19.65
C THR A 466 -5.50 -30.10 19.75
N LEU A 467 -4.29 -30.66 19.87
CA LEU A 467 -3.04 -29.93 19.68
C LEU A 467 -2.33 -30.47 18.45
N TYR A 468 -1.78 -29.59 17.62
CA TYR A 468 -0.91 -29.94 16.51
C TYR A 468 0.52 -29.54 16.86
N SER A 469 1.46 -30.42 16.56
CA SER A 469 2.89 -30.16 16.75
C SER A 469 3.69 -30.48 15.51
N ALA A 470 4.72 -29.67 15.25
CA ALA A 470 5.74 -29.94 14.25
C ALA A 470 7.13 -29.83 14.86
N ALA A 471 8.04 -30.69 14.44
CA ALA A 471 9.36 -30.82 15.05
C ALA A 471 10.47 -31.06 14.02
N LEU A 472 11.72 -30.98 14.48
CA LEU A 472 12.92 -31.19 13.65
C LEU A 472 13.09 -32.65 13.17
N ASP A 473 12.29 -33.59 13.68
CA ASP A 473 12.19 -34.95 13.12
C ASP A 473 11.40 -34.99 11.80
N GLY A 474 10.90 -33.83 11.34
CA GLY A 474 10.13 -33.67 10.11
C GLY A 474 8.67 -34.11 10.25
N LYS A 475 8.24 -34.53 11.44
CA LYS A 475 6.89 -35.03 11.65
C LYS A 475 5.91 -33.94 12.04
N VAL A 476 4.65 -34.12 11.63
CA VAL A 476 3.51 -33.35 12.13
C VAL A 476 2.58 -34.29 12.87
N LEU A 477 2.39 -34.08 14.17
CA LEU A 477 1.54 -34.93 15.01
C LEU A 477 0.28 -34.17 15.42
N LYS A 478 -0.86 -34.86 15.38
CA LYS A 478 -2.15 -34.39 15.90
C LYS A 478 -2.45 -35.14 17.19
N TRP A 479 -2.57 -34.41 18.28
CA TRP A 479 -2.78 -34.91 19.63
C TRP A 479 -4.23 -34.78 20.05
N ASP A 480 -4.83 -35.87 20.49
CA ASP A 480 -6.09 -35.83 21.23
C ASP A 480 -5.77 -35.56 22.70
N LEU A 481 -6.21 -34.42 23.24
CA LEU A 481 -5.88 -34.01 24.60
C LEU A 481 -6.66 -34.80 25.67
N ALA A 482 -7.83 -35.33 25.34
CA ALA A 482 -8.63 -36.14 26.25
C ALA A 482 -8.05 -37.55 26.36
N ALA A 483 -7.72 -38.16 25.22
CA ALA A 483 -7.14 -39.50 25.15
C ALA A 483 -5.63 -39.52 25.44
N LYS A 484 -4.95 -38.37 25.31
CA LYS A 484 -3.48 -38.22 25.39
C LYS A 484 -2.73 -39.10 24.38
N THR A 485 -3.36 -39.34 23.23
CA THR A 485 -2.81 -40.11 22.10
C THR A 485 -2.51 -39.18 20.93
N TYR A 486 -1.71 -39.65 19.97
CA TYR A 486 -1.42 -38.90 18.75
C TYR A 486 -1.65 -39.72 17.49
N THR A 487 -1.93 -39.02 16.40
CA THR A 487 -1.95 -39.54 15.03
C THR A 487 -0.90 -38.81 14.21
N ASP A 488 -0.13 -39.55 13.42
CA ASP A 488 0.87 -38.98 12.51
C ASP A 488 0.20 -38.41 11.25
N LEU A 489 0.36 -37.11 11.02
CA LEU A 489 -0.14 -36.37 9.85
C LEU A 489 0.97 -35.96 8.89
N SER A 490 2.17 -36.51 9.05
CA SER A 490 3.32 -36.16 8.23
C SER A 490 3.06 -36.45 6.76
N THR A 491 3.50 -35.54 5.91
CA THR A 491 3.46 -35.74 4.47
C THR A 491 4.72 -36.51 4.09
N ASN A 492 4.61 -37.78 3.68
CA ASN A 492 5.71 -38.70 3.31
C ASN A 492 6.73 -38.18 2.26
N VAL A 493 6.64 -36.92 1.85
CA VAL A 493 7.40 -36.27 0.78
C VAL A 493 8.46 -35.33 1.34
N THR A 494 8.20 -34.65 2.47
CA THR A 494 9.07 -33.57 2.99
C THR A 494 8.94 -33.44 4.50
N GLY A 495 10.05 -33.15 5.19
CA GLY A 495 10.05 -32.91 6.63
C GLY A 495 9.53 -31.51 6.96
N ILE A 496 8.44 -31.43 7.73
CA ILE A 496 7.80 -30.15 8.08
C ILE A 496 8.28 -29.72 9.46
N THR A 497 8.83 -28.51 9.54
CA THR A 497 9.43 -27.98 10.77
C THR A 497 8.54 -26.96 11.47
N SER A 498 7.69 -26.24 10.74
CA SER A 498 6.74 -25.27 11.33
C SER A 498 5.41 -25.41 10.64
N ILE A 499 4.31 -25.13 11.36
CA ILE A 499 2.94 -25.26 10.86
C ILE A 499 2.07 -24.08 11.27
N ASP A 500 0.99 -23.86 10.51
CA ASP A 500 -0.16 -23.01 10.86
C ASP A 500 -1.49 -23.64 10.40
N LEU A 501 -2.59 -23.27 11.08
CA LEU A 501 -3.92 -23.84 10.85
C LEU A 501 -4.90 -22.75 10.37
N SER A 502 -5.71 -23.06 9.35
CA SER A 502 -6.76 -22.16 8.90
C SER A 502 -7.86 -22.00 9.96
N ALA A 503 -8.57 -20.87 9.96
CA ALA A 503 -9.66 -20.60 10.90
C ALA A 503 -10.77 -21.66 10.89
N SER A 504 -11.04 -22.23 9.72
CA SER A 504 -12.01 -23.33 9.58
C SER A 504 -11.49 -24.69 10.06
N GLY A 505 -10.17 -24.84 10.25
CA GLY A 505 -9.53 -26.12 10.54
C GLY A 505 -9.34 -27.04 9.32
N ASP A 506 -9.80 -26.62 8.14
CA ASP A 506 -9.75 -27.45 6.93
C ASP A 506 -8.35 -27.60 6.35
N TYR A 507 -7.48 -26.61 6.54
CA TYR A 507 -6.16 -26.55 5.93
C TYR A 507 -5.06 -26.41 6.99
N ILE A 508 -3.98 -27.17 6.79
CA ILE A 508 -2.71 -26.99 7.49
C ILE A 508 -1.70 -26.50 6.46
N ALA A 509 -0.97 -25.45 6.80
CA ALA A 509 0.20 -24.98 6.06
C ALA A 509 1.46 -25.33 6.85
N GLY A 510 2.50 -25.82 6.18
CA GLY A 510 3.74 -26.25 6.82
C GLY A 510 4.97 -25.82 6.04
N ILE A 511 6.02 -25.39 6.75
CA ILE A 511 7.32 -25.03 6.18
C ILE A 511 8.20 -26.30 6.14
N ASN A 512 8.71 -26.61 4.96
CA ASN A 512 9.65 -27.71 4.72
C ASN A 512 11.06 -27.34 5.20
N SER A 513 11.86 -28.32 5.63
CA SER A 513 13.31 -28.18 5.84
C SER A 513 14.07 -27.61 4.64
N ASP A 514 13.58 -27.85 3.41
CA ASP A 514 14.20 -27.33 2.19
C ASP A 514 13.86 -25.85 1.88
N GLY A 515 13.08 -25.19 2.75
CA GLY A 515 12.72 -23.78 2.62
C GLY A 515 11.46 -23.49 1.79
N GLY A 516 10.78 -24.52 1.27
CA GLY A 516 9.45 -24.39 0.65
C GLY A 516 8.31 -24.47 1.67
N ALA A 517 7.07 -24.32 1.21
CA ALA A 517 5.88 -24.55 2.03
C ALA A 517 4.88 -25.47 1.32
N LEU A 518 4.16 -26.24 2.12
CA LEU A 518 3.12 -27.16 1.69
C LEU A 518 1.83 -26.82 2.41
N VAL A 519 0.73 -26.70 1.68
CA VAL A 519 -0.61 -26.55 2.25
C VAL A 519 -1.43 -27.77 1.87
N TRP A 520 -2.05 -28.43 2.86
CA TRP A 520 -2.82 -29.65 2.64
C TRP A 520 -4.03 -29.73 3.58
N ARG A 521 -4.96 -30.62 3.23
CA ARG A 521 -6.07 -30.97 4.11
C ARG A 521 -5.72 -32.24 4.91
N PRO A 522 -5.91 -32.27 6.24
CA PRO A 522 -5.59 -33.44 7.05
C PRO A 522 -6.36 -34.70 6.59
N ASP A 523 -7.64 -34.54 6.26
CA ASP A 523 -8.53 -35.65 5.90
C ASP A 523 -8.36 -36.09 4.44
N ARG A 524 -7.74 -35.25 3.59
CA ARG A 524 -7.57 -35.48 2.16
C ARG A 524 -6.16 -35.15 1.73
N ASN A 525 -5.26 -36.09 1.97
CA ASN A 525 -3.83 -35.93 1.71
C ASN A 525 -3.45 -35.81 0.22
N SER A 526 -4.41 -35.99 -0.71
CA SER A 526 -4.24 -35.79 -2.16
C SER A 526 -4.22 -34.32 -2.58
N ASP A 527 -4.90 -33.45 -1.84
CA ASP A 527 -5.10 -32.06 -2.23
C ASP A 527 -3.99 -31.21 -1.60
N ARG A 528 -2.91 -30.99 -2.34
CA ARG A 528 -1.71 -30.30 -1.88
C ARG A 528 -1.36 -29.11 -2.75
N ILE A 529 -1.07 -27.98 -2.12
CA ILE A 529 -0.56 -26.78 -2.76
C ILE A 529 0.89 -26.61 -2.31
N ARG A 530 1.80 -26.59 -3.29
CA ARG A 530 3.23 -26.38 -3.05
C ARG A 530 3.57 -24.92 -3.35
N ILE A 531 4.12 -24.23 -2.36
CA ILE A 531 4.55 -22.83 -2.46
C ILE A 531 6.06 -22.83 -2.43
N GLU A 532 6.67 -22.53 -3.57
CA GLU A 532 8.12 -22.48 -3.74
C GLU A 532 8.53 -21.31 -4.60
N SER A 533 9.58 -20.62 -4.16
CA SER A 533 10.18 -19.50 -4.87
C SER A 533 11.67 -19.81 -5.03
N PRO A 534 12.18 -20.02 -6.26
CA PRO A 534 13.58 -20.39 -6.49
C PRO A 534 14.54 -19.40 -5.84
N GLY A 535 15.47 -19.91 -5.01
CA GLY A 535 16.50 -19.11 -4.35
C GLY A 535 16.06 -18.30 -3.14
N LYS A 536 14.80 -18.45 -2.67
CA LYS A 536 14.30 -17.85 -1.43
C LYS A 536 13.84 -18.93 -0.45
N MET A 537 14.06 -18.72 0.85
CA MET A 537 13.60 -19.64 1.89
C MET A 537 12.45 -19.03 2.67
N ILE A 538 11.38 -19.80 2.88
CA ILE A 538 10.26 -19.41 3.72
C ILE A 538 10.66 -19.55 5.18
N LYS A 539 10.49 -18.47 5.95
CA LYS A 539 10.83 -18.39 7.37
C LYS A 539 9.61 -18.34 8.28
N SER A 540 8.51 -17.77 7.79
CA SER A 540 7.27 -17.64 8.54
C SER A 540 6.06 -17.83 7.63
N LEU A 541 4.99 -18.40 8.17
CA LEU A 541 3.70 -18.46 7.50
C LEU A 541 2.58 -18.23 8.50
N LYS A 542 1.52 -17.54 8.07
CA LYS A 542 0.30 -17.36 8.87
C LYS A 542 -0.96 -17.26 8.03
N PHE A 543 -1.99 -17.98 8.44
CA PHE A 543 -3.33 -17.83 7.88
C PHE A 543 -3.99 -16.55 8.38
N ARG A 544 -4.71 -15.90 7.48
CA ARG A 544 -5.66 -14.84 7.83
C ARG A 544 -6.85 -15.48 8.57
N PRO A 545 -7.37 -14.85 9.63
CA PRO A 545 -8.42 -15.47 10.44
C PRO A 545 -9.81 -15.47 9.81
N ASP A 546 -10.07 -14.60 8.83
CA ASP A 546 -11.39 -14.36 8.25
C ASP A 546 -11.61 -15.09 6.92
N ILE A 547 -10.56 -15.30 6.14
CA ILE A 547 -10.62 -15.94 4.82
C ILE A 547 -9.44 -16.90 4.61
N PRO A 548 -9.52 -17.89 3.68
CA PRO A 548 -8.45 -18.86 3.41
C PRO A 548 -7.28 -18.24 2.63
N VAL A 549 -6.70 -17.17 3.16
CA VAL A 549 -5.51 -16.52 2.63
C VAL A 549 -4.32 -16.78 3.57
N LEU A 550 -3.18 -17.12 2.99
CA LEU A 550 -1.93 -17.39 3.70
C LEU A 550 -0.92 -16.28 3.40
N ALA A 551 -0.38 -15.66 4.44
CA ALA A 551 0.82 -14.83 4.34
C ALA A 551 2.06 -15.71 4.48
N VAL A 552 3.02 -15.53 3.58
CA VAL A 552 4.28 -16.26 3.52
C VAL A 552 5.43 -15.26 3.56
N GLY A 553 6.26 -15.35 4.59
CA GLY A 553 7.43 -14.48 4.79
C GLY A 553 8.73 -15.18 4.46
N TYR A 554 9.58 -14.50 3.68
CA TYR A 554 10.84 -15.04 3.17
C TYR A 554 12.07 -14.51 3.93
N ASP A 555 13.19 -15.20 3.76
CA ASP A 555 14.51 -14.85 4.29
C ASP A 555 15.11 -13.58 3.68
N ASP A 556 14.65 -13.16 2.51
CA ASP A 556 15.02 -11.90 1.89
C ASP A 556 14.19 -10.70 2.37
N GLY A 557 13.15 -10.91 3.21
CA GLY A 557 12.27 -9.85 3.70
C GLY A 557 11.05 -9.55 2.82
N ASN A 558 10.82 -10.34 1.78
CA ASN A 558 9.56 -10.30 1.04
C ASN A 558 8.44 -11.03 1.79
N ILE A 559 7.21 -10.59 1.53
CA ILE A 559 6.00 -11.27 1.96
C ILE A 559 5.11 -11.49 0.74
N GLU A 560 4.62 -12.71 0.60
CA GLU A 560 3.63 -13.07 -0.40
C GLU A 560 2.30 -13.44 0.24
N MET A 561 1.21 -13.02 -0.39
CA MET A 561 -0.15 -13.39 0.01
C MET A 561 -0.70 -14.41 -0.99
N TRP A 562 -1.20 -15.53 -0.49
CA TRP A 562 -1.68 -16.65 -1.30
C TRP A 562 -3.14 -16.95 -1.00
N ASP A 563 -3.96 -17.05 -2.05
CA ASP A 563 -5.32 -17.57 -1.96
C ASP A 563 -5.23 -19.10 -2.03
N ILE A 564 -5.51 -19.74 -0.90
CA ILE A 564 -5.41 -21.21 -0.77
C ILE A 564 -6.54 -21.93 -1.51
N THR A 565 -7.66 -21.25 -1.75
CA THR A 565 -8.78 -21.80 -2.51
C THR A 565 -8.44 -21.94 -3.99
N THR A 566 -7.73 -20.95 -4.55
CA THR A 566 -7.32 -20.96 -5.96
C THR A 566 -5.89 -21.46 -6.18
N GLY A 567 -5.10 -21.58 -5.12
CA GLY A 567 -3.68 -21.93 -5.18
C GLY A 567 -2.82 -20.86 -5.87
N LYS A 568 -3.28 -19.60 -5.88
CA LYS A 568 -2.61 -18.50 -6.59
C LYS A 568 -2.09 -17.44 -5.64
N ARG A 569 -0.93 -16.87 -6.00
CA ARG A 569 -0.39 -15.67 -5.37
C ARG A 569 -1.24 -14.45 -5.73
N ILE A 570 -1.69 -13.72 -4.71
CA ILE A 570 -2.53 -12.52 -4.81
C ILE A 570 -1.68 -11.25 -4.80
N SER A 571 -0.63 -11.23 -3.98
CA SER A 571 0.23 -10.05 -3.78
C SER A 571 1.65 -10.46 -3.37
N GLU A 572 2.62 -9.60 -3.67
CA GLU A 572 4.01 -9.69 -3.23
C GLU A 572 4.45 -8.29 -2.80
N ILE A 573 4.99 -8.16 -1.59
CA ILE A 573 5.49 -6.90 -1.04
C ILE A 573 6.89 -7.06 -0.47
N LYS A 574 7.75 -6.06 -0.72
CA LYS A 574 9.05 -5.94 -0.06
C LYS A 574 8.83 -5.31 1.31
N ALA A 575 8.54 -6.13 2.31
CA ALA A 575 8.19 -5.65 3.63
C ALA A 575 9.43 -5.17 4.40
N HIS A 576 10.52 -5.93 4.38
CA HIS A 576 11.71 -5.69 5.20
C HIS A 576 13.02 -5.77 4.40
N SER A 577 14.11 -5.24 4.97
CA SER A 577 15.44 -5.31 4.33
C SER A 577 16.16 -6.64 4.59
N SER A 578 15.68 -7.41 5.58
CA SER A 578 16.19 -8.70 5.98
C SER A 578 15.03 -9.68 6.24
N GLY A 579 15.35 -10.93 6.58
CA GLY A 579 14.38 -12.03 6.68
C GLY A 579 13.24 -11.78 7.65
N ILE A 580 12.06 -12.27 7.29
CA ILE A 580 10.86 -12.19 8.11
C ILE A 580 10.90 -13.27 9.20
N THR A 581 10.84 -12.86 10.47
CA THR A 581 10.92 -13.77 11.61
C THR A 581 9.54 -14.24 12.08
N ASP A 582 8.54 -13.36 12.03
CA ASP A 582 7.18 -13.67 12.48
C ASP A 582 6.17 -12.78 11.73
N ILE A 583 4.97 -13.31 11.54
CA ILE A 583 3.84 -12.60 10.92
C ILE A 583 2.63 -12.83 11.83
N LYS A 584 1.81 -11.81 12.06
CA LYS A 584 0.56 -11.94 12.82
C LYS A 584 -0.54 -11.09 12.22
N PHE A 585 -1.75 -11.61 12.23
CA PHE A 585 -2.95 -10.85 11.88
C PHE A 585 -3.63 -10.36 13.14
N ASN A 586 -4.15 -9.13 13.07
CA ASN A 586 -5.07 -8.63 14.07
C ASN A 586 -6.45 -9.29 13.83
N GLN A 587 -7.02 -9.89 14.89
CA GLN A 587 -8.29 -10.61 14.82
C GLN A 587 -9.50 -9.66 14.81
N ARG A 588 -9.30 -8.37 15.10
CA ARG A 588 -10.36 -7.36 15.24
C ARG A 588 -10.31 -6.28 14.18
N LEU A 589 -9.09 -5.92 13.74
CA LEU A 589 -8.84 -4.89 12.75
C LEU A 589 -8.25 -5.52 11.49
N SER A 590 -8.47 -4.92 10.32
CA SER A 590 -7.86 -5.33 9.05
C SER A 590 -6.36 -5.00 9.01
N GLN A 591 -5.58 -5.61 9.89
CA GLN A 591 -4.16 -5.31 10.08
C GLN A 591 -3.31 -6.56 10.11
N MET A 592 -2.07 -6.42 9.63
CA MET A 592 -1.03 -7.44 9.70
C MET A 592 0.24 -6.82 10.25
N ALA A 593 0.84 -7.45 11.26
CA ALA A 593 2.15 -7.09 11.78
C ALA A 593 3.21 -8.05 11.25
N THR A 594 4.39 -7.52 10.94
CA THR A 594 5.52 -8.25 10.38
C THR A 594 6.79 -7.90 11.15
N ALA A 595 7.52 -8.91 11.58
CA ALA A 595 8.78 -8.77 12.31
C ALA A 595 9.96 -9.27 11.45
N SER A 596 11.14 -8.68 11.65
CA SER A 596 12.32 -9.03 10.86
C SER A 596 13.63 -9.01 11.67
N THR A 597 14.60 -9.74 11.14
CA THR A 597 16.02 -9.66 11.52
C THR A 597 16.69 -8.34 11.13
N ASP A 598 15.99 -7.40 10.50
CA ASP A 598 16.48 -6.02 10.35
C ASP A 598 16.30 -5.17 11.62
N GLY A 599 15.73 -5.75 12.69
CA GLY A 599 15.46 -5.08 13.97
C GLY A 599 14.18 -4.24 13.95
N THR A 600 13.45 -4.22 12.83
CA THR A 600 12.21 -3.47 12.68
C THR A 600 10.98 -4.35 12.74
N LEU A 601 9.88 -3.72 13.12
CA LEU A 601 8.53 -4.26 13.06
C LEU A 601 7.69 -3.31 12.21
N LYS A 602 6.83 -3.85 11.37
CA LYS A 602 5.92 -3.05 10.53
C LYS A 602 4.48 -3.49 10.70
N LEU A 603 3.58 -2.53 10.63
CA LEU A 603 2.13 -2.74 10.67
C LEU A 603 1.53 -2.30 9.35
N TRP A 604 0.79 -3.21 8.72
CA TRP A 604 0.21 -3.09 7.40
C TRP A 604 -1.31 -3.11 7.47
N ASP A 605 -1.97 -2.38 6.57
CA ASP A 605 -3.39 -2.56 6.28
C ASP A 605 -3.55 -3.76 5.35
N THR A 606 -4.35 -4.75 5.75
CA THR A 606 -4.57 -5.96 4.93
C THR A 606 -5.47 -5.73 3.73
N ASN A 607 -6.23 -4.63 3.71
CA ASN A 607 -7.08 -4.25 2.58
C ASN A 607 -6.28 -3.53 1.48
N ASP A 608 -5.21 -2.83 1.87
CA ASP A 608 -4.30 -2.14 0.95
C ASP A 608 -2.83 -2.31 1.36
N LEU A 609 -2.20 -3.36 0.82
CA LEU A 609 -0.77 -3.63 1.01
C LEU A 609 0.14 -2.74 0.14
N SER A 610 -0.42 -1.91 -0.75
CA SER A 610 0.36 -0.97 -1.57
C SER A 610 0.68 0.33 -0.82
N GLY A 611 -0.07 0.62 0.25
CA GLY A 611 0.19 1.72 1.16
C GLY A 611 1.49 1.57 1.95
N LEU A 612 1.99 2.69 2.47
CA LEU A 612 3.14 2.69 3.37
C LEU A 612 2.74 2.09 4.73
N PRO A 613 3.57 1.23 5.33
CA PRO A 613 3.31 0.68 6.66
C PRO A 613 3.72 1.65 7.77
N VAL A 614 3.10 1.49 8.93
CA VAL A 614 3.64 2.07 10.18
C VAL A 614 4.90 1.29 10.55
N CYS A 615 6.02 1.98 10.73
CA CYS A 615 7.32 1.37 11.00
C CYS A 615 7.77 1.62 12.45
N PHE A 616 8.22 0.57 13.13
CA PHE A 616 8.80 0.62 14.47
C PHE A 616 10.26 0.19 14.43
N ASN A 617 11.16 1.12 14.76
CA ASN A 617 12.62 0.96 14.71
C ASN A 617 13.29 1.12 16.08
N ASP A 618 12.51 1.06 17.16
CA ASP A 618 12.95 1.31 18.53
C ASP A 618 13.15 0.04 19.38
N ASN A 619 13.31 -1.10 18.71
CA ASN A 619 13.59 -2.38 19.37
C ASN A 619 15.05 -2.44 19.86
N SER A 620 15.27 -3.12 20.98
CA SER A 620 16.60 -3.30 21.60
C SER A 620 17.50 -4.34 20.90
N GLY A 621 17.03 -4.95 19.80
CA GLY A 621 17.68 -6.03 19.08
C GLY A 621 16.83 -6.55 17.92
N LEU A 622 17.15 -7.75 17.44
CA LEU A 622 16.38 -8.44 16.41
C LEU A 622 14.99 -8.77 16.95
N VAL A 623 13.94 -8.53 16.15
CA VAL A 623 12.59 -8.87 16.55
C VAL A 623 12.35 -10.34 16.24
N VAL A 624 12.20 -11.17 17.27
CA VAL A 624 12.07 -12.63 17.14
C VAL A 624 10.62 -13.06 17.01
N THR A 625 9.73 -12.41 17.76
CA THR A 625 8.31 -12.77 17.79
C THR A 625 7.43 -11.56 18.05
N ILE A 626 6.20 -11.61 17.56
CA ILE A 626 5.18 -10.59 17.78
C ILE A 626 3.83 -11.25 18.08
N GLU A 627 2.96 -10.54 18.79
CA GLU A 627 1.60 -10.99 19.07
C GLU A 627 0.66 -9.79 19.32
N PHE A 628 -0.56 -9.87 18.78
CA PHE A 628 -1.60 -8.89 19.11
C PHE A 628 -2.32 -9.28 20.40
N SER A 629 -2.75 -8.28 21.17
CA SER A 629 -3.67 -8.52 22.29
C SER A 629 -5.02 -9.05 21.79
N PRO A 630 -5.77 -9.82 22.60
CA PRO A 630 -7.04 -10.43 22.17
C PRO A 630 -8.12 -9.41 21.77
N ASP A 631 -8.03 -8.19 22.29
CA ASP A 631 -8.89 -7.05 21.91
C ASP A 631 -8.40 -6.31 20.65
N GLY A 632 -7.24 -6.70 20.09
CA GLY A 632 -6.65 -6.10 18.90
C GLY A 632 -6.09 -4.69 19.11
N GLN A 633 -6.01 -4.21 20.36
CA GLN A 633 -5.62 -2.83 20.68
C GLN A 633 -4.11 -2.64 20.77
N LEU A 634 -3.38 -3.69 21.16
CA LEU A 634 -1.95 -3.63 21.44
C LEU A 634 -1.20 -4.68 20.62
N LEU A 635 0.04 -4.35 20.29
CA LEU A 635 1.02 -5.20 19.63
C LEU A 635 2.22 -5.35 20.57
N ILE A 636 2.57 -6.59 20.91
CA ILE A 636 3.74 -6.90 21.72
C ILE A 636 4.82 -7.49 20.83
N SER A 637 6.06 -7.04 21.00
CA SER A 637 7.23 -7.63 20.35
C SER A 637 8.19 -8.20 21.37
N GLY A 638 8.77 -9.36 21.05
CA GLY A 638 9.87 -10.01 21.76
C GLY A 638 11.16 -9.93 20.95
N THR A 639 12.26 -9.54 21.57
CA THR A 639 13.57 -9.38 20.93
C THR A 639 14.63 -10.33 21.50
N ASP A 640 15.76 -10.42 20.80
CA ASP A 640 16.95 -11.12 21.24
C ASP A 640 17.89 -10.30 22.15
N GLY A 641 17.45 -9.09 22.54
CA GLY A 641 18.19 -8.21 23.42
C GLY A 641 18.53 -8.85 24.77
N LYS A 642 19.36 -8.19 25.58
CA LYS A 642 19.65 -8.64 26.96
C LYS A 642 18.78 -7.96 28.02
N SER A 643 18.16 -6.84 27.69
CA SER A 643 17.34 -6.02 28.58
C SER A 643 16.23 -5.32 27.80
N ASN A 644 15.05 -5.16 28.42
CA ASN A 644 13.85 -4.59 27.77
C ASN A 644 13.49 -5.33 26.48
N ASN A 645 13.48 -6.66 26.55
CA ASN A 645 13.30 -7.52 25.38
C ASN A 645 11.83 -7.66 24.97
N LEU A 646 10.92 -7.09 25.75
CA LEU A 646 9.48 -7.10 25.52
C LEU A 646 8.98 -5.67 25.50
N MET A 647 8.23 -5.30 24.46
CA MET A 647 7.66 -3.96 24.35
C MET A 647 6.23 -4.02 23.82
N THR A 648 5.30 -3.32 24.48
CA THR A 648 3.94 -3.11 23.97
C THR A 648 3.84 -1.80 23.21
N ARG A 649 3.07 -1.80 22.12
CA ARG A 649 2.74 -0.64 21.30
C ARG A 649 1.26 -0.62 20.98
N PRO A 650 0.63 0.55 20.84
CA PRO A 650 -0.70 0.64 20.27
C PRO A 650 -0.76 0.06 18.86
N ALA A 651 -1.89 -0.55 18.50
CA ALA A 651 -2.15 -1.02 17.14
C ALA A 651 -2.74 0.07 16.24
N TYR A 652 -3.19 1.20 16.80
CA TYR A 652 -3.74 2.31 16.02
C TYR A 652 -3.61 3.67 16.71
N ALA A 653 -3.67 4.74 15.92
CA ALA A 653 -3.36 6.10 16.32
C ALA A 653 -4.28 6.65 17.44
N ASP A 654 -5.57 6.28 17.45
CA ASP A 654 -6.53 6.78 18.45
C ASP A 654 -6.12 6.45 19.90
N LEU A 655 -5.47 5.30 20.13
CA LEU A 655 -4.97 4.93 21.46
C LEU A 655 -3.80 5.80 21.92
N LEU A 656 -2.98 6.27 20.98
CA LEU A 656 -1.92 7.24 21.27
C LEU A 656 -2.54 8.62 21.56
N ALA A 657 -3.57 9.00 20.81
CA ALA A 657 -4.22 10.30 20.90
C ALA A 657 -5.10 10.47 22.17
N ALA A 658 -5.68 9.38 22.69
CA ALA A 658 -6.67 9.42 23.78
C ALA A 658 -6.22 10.18 25.04
N ASP A 659 -4.94 10.08 25.40
CA ASP A 659 -4.40 10.71 26.61
C ASP A 659 -3.57 11.97 26.30
N MET A 660 -3.50 12.39 25.04
CA MET A 660 -2.52 13.40 24.60
C MET A 660 -2.83 14.81 25.14
N CYS A 661 -4.11 15.17 25.30
CA CYS A 661 -4.45 16.45 25.93
C CYS A 661 -4.06 16.53 27.42
N SER A 662 -3.80 15.41 28.09
CA SER A 662 -3.34 15.42 29.49
C SER A 662 -1.85 15.77 29.62
N SER A 663 -1.06 15.53 28.57
CA SER A 663 0.38 15.83 28.54
C SER A 663 0.68 17.20 27.94
N ILE A 664 -0.22 17.75 27.11
CA ILE A 664 -0.10 19.09 26.52
C ILE A 664 -0.43 20.15 27.57
N LYS A 665 0.47 21.13 27.76
CA LYS A 665 0.34 22.18 28.80
C LYS A 665 -0.36 23.45 28.34
N ARG A 666 -0.41 23.72 27.04
CA ARG A 666 -0.95 24.95 26.45
C ARG A 666 -1.51 24.67 25.05
N ASN A 667 -2.28 25.60 24.50
CA ASN A 667 -2.69 25.60 23.09
C ASN A 667 -1.69 26.38 22.21
N PHE A 668 -1.84 26.27 20.88
CA PHE A 668 -1.12 27.11 19.91
C PHE A 668 -1.37 28.59 20.17
N THR A 669 -0.33 29.40 20.04
CA THR A 669 -0.48 30.85 19.87
C THR A 669 -0.98 31.17 18.45
N ALA A 670 -1.52 32.37 18.25
CA ALA A 670 -1.99 32.80 16.92
C ALA A 670 -0.86 32.80 15.88
N ASP A 671 0.35 33.22 16.27
CA ASP A 671 1.52 33.25 15.39
C ASP A 671 1.99 31.84 15.02
N GLU A 672 2.01 30.91 15.97
CA GLU A 672 2.32 29.50 15.69
C GLU A 672 1.27 28.86 14.78
N TRP A 673 -0.02 29.15 14.99
CA TRP A 673 -1.07 28.65 14.11
C TRP A 673 -0.88 29.14 12.68
N ILE A 674 -0.60 30.42 12.49
CA ILE A 674 -0.33 30.99 11.16
C ILE A 674 0.93 30.35 10.54
N ALA A 675 1.98 30.10 11.33
CA ALA A 675 3.24 29.53 10.85
C ALA A 675 3.14 28.05 10.45
N TYR A 676 2.38 27.24 11.19
CA TYR A 676 2.33 25.78 11.00
C TYR A 676 1.07 25.27 10.29
N VAL A 677 -0.05 25.96 10.44
CA VAL A 677 -1.35 25.60 9.82
C VAL A 677 -1.61 26.47 8.61
N GLY A 678 -1.58 27.79 8.79
CA GLY A 678 -1.82 28.77 7.74
C GLY A 678 -2.85 29.82 8.13
N LYS A 679 -2.72 31.02 7.53
CA LYS A 679 -3.59 32.17 7.82
C LYS A 679 -5.02 31.99 7.31
N ASP A 680 -5.22 31.15 6.31
CA ASP A 680 -6.52 30.92 5.65
C ASP A 680 -7.39 29.89 6.38
N ILE A 681 -6.88 29.26 7.43
CA ILE A 681 -7.60 28.29 8.25
C ILE A 681 -7.93 28.94 9.59
N GLU A 682 -9.21 28.94 9.95
CA GLU A 682 -9.70 29.51 11.21
C GLU A 682 -9.02 28.84 12.41
N TYR A 683 -8.65 29.65 13.40
CA TYR A 683 -7.97 29.16 14.60
C TYR A 683 -8.91 28.28 15.42
N GLU A 684 -8.48 27.05 15.69
CA GLU A 684 -9.21 26.10 16.54
C GLU A 684 -8.31 25.70 17.73
N LYS A 685 -8.86 25.73 18.95
CA LYS A 685 -8.13 25.24 20.14
C LYS A 685 -7.90 23.73 20.02
N THR A 686 -6.65 23.30 20.09
CA THR A 686 -6.24 21.89 20.01
C THR A 686 -6.78 21.06 21.18
N CYS A 687 -6.72 21.58 22.40
CA CYS A 687 -7.31 20.97 23.60
C CYS A 687 -8.24 21.97 24.26
N SER A 688 -9.55 21.67 24.24
CA SER A 688 -10.61 22.56 24.73
C SER A 688 -10.61 22.77 26.24
N GLY A 689 -10.06 21.83 27.03
CA GLY A 689 -10.03 21.89 28.49
C GLY A 689 -8.85 22.66 29.11
N LEU A 690 -7.90 23.14 28.31
CA LEU A 690 -6.73 23.91 28.76
C LEU A 690 -7.03 25.41 28.71
N ASP A 691 -7.98 25.88 29.52
CA ASP A 691 -8.12 27.32 29.75
C ASP A 691 -7.12 27.77 30.83
N TYR A 692 -6.47 28.90 30.54
CA TYR A 692 -5.32 29.49 31.24
C TYR A 692 -5.35 29.38 32.77
N ASN A 693 -4.50 28.53 33.35
CA ASN A 693 -4.14 28.58 34.76
C ASN A 693 -3.06 29.66 34.96
N ILE A 694 -3.39 30.93 34.71
CA ILE A 694 -2.49 32.04 35.07
C ILE A 694 -2.49 32.12 36.59
N LYS A 695 -1.52 31.45 37.24
CA LYS A 695 -1.15 31.79 38.61
C LYS A 695 -0.47 33.16 38.57
N ILE A 696 -1.27 34.23 38.70
CA ILE A 696 -0.75 35.56 38.99
C ILE A 696 -0.05 35.43 40.36
N ARG A 697 1.28 35.50 40.37
CA ARG A 697 2.01 35.78 41.61
C ARG A 697 1.65 37.21 42.00
N GLU A 698 0.85 37.38 43.05
CA GLU A 698 0.81 38.65 43.76
C GLU A 698 2.23 38.98 44.20
N VAL A 699 2.82 40.01 43.59
CA VAL A 699 4.00 40.66 44.14
C VAL A 699 3.51 41.42 45.37
N ARG A 700 3.83 40.91 46.55
CA ARG A 700 3.65 41.63 47.82
C ARG A 700 4.72 42.69 47.99
#